data_AF-A0A2E9B9T9-F1
#
_entry.id   AF-A0A2E9B9T9-F1
#
_cell.length_a   1.000
_cell.length_b   1.000
_cell.length_c   1.000
_cell.angle_alpha   90.00
_cell.angle_beta   90.00
_cell.angle_gamma   90.00
#
_symmetry.space_group_name_H-M   'P 1'
#
loop_
_entity.id
_entity.type
_entity.pdbx_description
1 polymer ?
#
loop_
_entity_poly.entity_id
_entity_poly.type
_entity_poly.pdbx_seq_one_letter_code
_entity_poly.pdbx_strand_id
1 'polypeptide(L)'
;MVECIICDEEIETEYVRWCTQCERFAPLLVGAGFEGRPNWEVRAEINTILSDDRGRSSTRRWRVLLEKYQGIDSDWAFRVNSEQNNNKSDPWFVTDEVKERQLEKLCQVCCIRGNNSTDEQIKLLQKGIPLPDGSLLSTVANNWAIDGKKLPGQVPYKHILKSLTGNSVEKKNIEGCNWKLLLTSLQLVANNPCEEILRRLPNRHELRHRYDLMRRNHGPGLQLFQGANLFLNWNFWVENMIVNPEVDPRGVIVGLRQRNQQVKSNNKIDWNLLEDYGPWATRWRSLIDQGAQMALMRIWAGPSIRIKNSRIQLRTIKNGAWMWSNVPPWPKLWALLSSWALSPPSTKEHQLLRAIQWCWNDPFEELIPKEPERRALKLLRQTCDSSDKLSISKSGESVVYVEGTSGLFYQVGSGPGAHNARFTVKGAKSLSQLQQGEGKAICIHEKGHFKKLPLGDVFASVVLTLMDDLTSANKLEPLAGFIHRNGSGGDFLERREAEVIPRWLDHERNRWFLRRDRGRWLNIFPEVYRILINLPIGSVLRLPIVLPNPAIIDNTEVAWLIDTADEGELVRSLARLAGFRDANVGDIEGYNAFERIMVPIDGVRRDLVEMLGPYERRFGRPGEPPWWNLFPNPIAPNRLQEQLPEGLNRPLEDFIINNPPFR
;
A
#
# COMPACT_ATOMS: atom_id res chain seq x y z
N MET A 1 0.31 -10.02 -40.11
CA MET A 1 1.11 -10.66 -39.03
C MET A 1 1.93 -9.60 -38.32
N VAL A 2 1.95 -9.61 -36.99
CA VAL A 2 2.65 -8.61 -36.17
C VAL A 2 3.65 -9.31 -35.27
N GLU A 3 4.86 -8.79 -35.19
CA GLU A 3 5.91 -9.36 -34.34
C GLU A 3 5.72 -8.98 -32.86
N CYS A 4 6.09 -9.89 -31.96
CA CYS A 4 6.13 -9.62 -30.54
C CYS A 4 7.21 -8.58 -30.20
N ILE A 5 6.87 -7.56 -29.39
CA ILE A 5 7.77 -6.47 -28.95
C ILE A 5 9.05 -6.96 -28.24
N ILE A 6 9.05 -8.18 -27.71
CA ILE A 6 10.14 -8.74 -26.90
C ILE A 6 11.00 -9.73 -27.68
N CYS A 7 10.36 -10.71 -28.31
CA CYS A 7 11.05 -11.87 -28.89
C CYS A 7 10.99 -11.91 -30.42
N ASP A 8 10.32 -10.96 -31.05
CA ASP A 8 10.18 -10.86 -32.52
C ASP A 8 9.50 -12.09 -33.16
N GLU A 9 8.76 -12.87 -32.37
CA GLU A 9 7.96 -14.01 -32.84
C GLU A 9 6.72 -13.49 -33.58
N GLU A 10 6.38 -14.10 -34.71
CA GLU A 10 5.18 -13.77 -35.46
C GLU A 10 3.93 -14.14 -34.65
N ILE A 11 3.08 -13.14 -34.41
CA ILE A 11 1.80 -13.31 -33.74
C ILE A 11 0.70 -13.27 -34.80
N GLU A 12 -0.20 -14.26 -34.75
CA GLU A 12 -1.35 -14.36 -35.66
C GLU A 12 -2.30 -13.16 -35.52
N THR A 13 -2.35 -12.54 -34.35
CA THR A 13 -3.22 -11.39 -34.07
C THR A 13 -2.54 -10.07 -34.46
N GLU A 14 -3.21 -9.24 -35.26
CA GLU A 14 -2.70 -7.90 -35.63
C GLU A 14 -2.81 -6.85 -34.52
N TYR A 15 -3.50 -7.18 -33.42
CA TYR A 15 -3.92 -6.22 -32.40
C TYR A 15 -3.17 -6.34 -31.07
N VAL A 16 -2.52 -7.48 -30.82
CA VAL A 16 -1.72 -7.72 -29.61
C VAL A 16 -0.27 -7.88 -30.03
N ARG A 17 0.59 -7.00 -29.51
CA ARG A 17 2.04 -7.00 -29.83
C ARG A 17 2.89 -7.79 -28.82
N TRP A 18 2.24 -8.66 -28.05
CA TRP A 18 2.85 -9.49 -27.00
C TRP A 18 2.45 -10.94 -27.26
N CYS A 19 3.40 -11.85 -27.38
CA CYS A 19 3.09 -13.28 -27.41
C CYS A 19 2.69 -13.75 -26.01
N THR A 20 1.98 -14.88 -25.93
CA THR A 20 1.45 -15.44 -24.69
C THR A 20 2.50 -15.70 -23.62
N GLN A 21 3.73 -16.03 -24.02
CA GLN A 21 4.85 -16.27 -23.09
C GLN A 21 5.40 -14.96 -22.51
N CYS A 22 5.68 -13.97 -23.37
CA CYS A 22 6.24 -12.69 -22.95
C CYS A 22 5.22 -11.85 -22.16
N GLU A 23 3.93 -11.97 -22.49
CA GLU A 23 2.84 -11.27 -21.81
C GLU A 23 2.84 -11.50 -20.29
N ARG A 24 3.20 -12.72 -19.86
CA ARG A 24 3.20 -13.08 -18.44
C ARG A 24 4.11 -12.17 -17.64
N PHE A 25 5.31 -11.86 -18.16
CA PHE A 25 6.28 -11.01 -17.47
C PHE A 25 5.91 -9.52 -17.51
N ALA A 26 4.96 -9.11 -18.36
CA ALA A 26 4.64 -7.71 -18.57
C ALA A 26 4.28 -6.92 -17.30
N PRO A 27 3.50 -7.44 -16.32
CA PRO A 27 3.19 -6.71 -15.08
C PRO A 27 4.43 -6.29 -14.28
N LEU A 28 5.55 -7.01 -14.42
CA LEU A 28 6.81 -6.63 -13.78
C LEU A 28 7.59 -5.56 -14.56
N LEU A 29 7.52 -5.61 -15.88
CA LEU A 29 8.35 -4.80 -16.78
C LEU A 29 7.76 -3.41 -17.00
N VAL A 30 6.45 -3.36 -17.24
CA VAL A 30 5.70 -2.13 -17.53
C VAL A 30 4.80 -1.72 -16.36
N GLY A 31 4.82 -2.51 -15.28
CA GLY A 31 4.04 -2.31 -14.07
C GLY A 31 2.69 -3.00 -14.15
N ALA A 32 2.12 -3.29 -12.98
CA ALA A 32 0.88 -4.04 -12.86
C ALA A 32 -0.38 -3.22 -13.19
N GLY A 33 -0.24 -2.18 -14.03
CA GLY A 33 -1.35 -1.63 -14.81
C GLY A 33 -1.60 -2.40 -16.12
N PHE A 34 -0.69 -3.28 -16.54
CA PHE A 34 -0.80 -4.10 -17.74
C PHE A 34 -1.93 -5.13 -17.68
N GLU A 35 -2.20 -5.70 -16.49
CA GLU A 35 -3.26 -6.69 -16.28
C GLU A 35 -4.66 -6.14 -16.59
N GLY A 36 -4.85 -4.83 -16.47
CA GLY A 36 -6.07 -4.15 -16.88
C GLY A 36 -6.12 -3.80 -18.37
N ARG A 37 -5.49 -4.57 -19.26
CA ARG A 37 -5.60 -4.41 -20.71
C ARG A 37 -7.08 -4.59 -21.12
N PRO A 38 -7.65 -3.69 -21.93
CA PRO A 38 -9.05 -3.80 -22.35
C PRO A 38 -9.27 -4.98 -23.29
N ASN A 39 -10.48 -5.52 -23.30
CA ASN A 39 -10.91 -6.45 -24.35
C ASN A 39 -10.76 -5.79 -25.74
N TRP A 40 -10.33 -6.57 -26.73
CA TRP A 40 -10.10 -6.13 -28.09
C TRP A 40 -11.38 -5.57 -28.72
N GLU A 41 -12.55 -6.17 -28.49
CA GLU A 41 -13.84 -5.72 -29.05
C GLU A 41 -14.17 -4.31 -28.59
N VAL A 42 -13.99 -4.06 -27.30
CA VAL A 42 -14.24 -2.76 -26.66
C VAL A 42 -13.22 -1.72 -27.13
N ARG A 43 -11.96 -2.13 -27.29
CA ARG A 43 -10.91 -1.28 -27.86
C ARG A 43 -11.18 -0.93 -29.32
N ALA A 44 -11.66 -1.87 -30.12
CA ALA A 44 -12.04 -1.67 -31.51
C ALA A 44 -13.23 -0.70 -31.61
N GLU A 45 -14.23 -0.84 -30.73
CA GLU A 45 -15.36 0.09 -30.64
C GLU A 45 -14.88 1.54 -30.40
N ILE A 46 -14.01 1.77 -29.42
CA ILE A 46 -13.44 3.11 -29.17
C ILE A 46 -12.56 3.57 -30.33
N ASN A 47 -11.81 2.68 -30.97
CA ASN A 47 -10.98 3.02 -32.13
C ASN A 47 -11.82 3.53 -33.31
N THR A 48 -12.94 2.88 -33.60
CA THR A 48 -13.89 3.31 -34.65
C THR A 48 -14.49 4.68 -34.32
N ILE A 49 -14.73 4.97 -33.05
CA ILE A 49 -15.26 6.28 -32.63
C ILE A 49 -14.21 7.39 -32.77
N LEU A 50 -12.95 7.07 -32.46
CA LEU A 50 -11.86 8.05 -32.45
C LEU A 50 -11.17 8.22 -33.81
N SER A 51 -11.37 7.32 -34.78
CA SER A 51 -10.63 7.27 -36.06
C SER A 51 -10.56 8.63 -36.75
N ASP A 52 -11.71 9.28 -36.89
CA ASP A 52 -11.87 10.50 -37.70
C ASP A 52 -11.31 11.75 -37.00
N ASP A 53 -11.15 11.69 -35.67
CA ASP A 53 -10.75 12.82 -34.83
C ASP A 53 -9.33 12.68 -34.24
N ARG A 54 -8.60 11.58 -34.47
CA ARG A 54 -7.20 11.40 -34.01
C ARG A 54 -6.24 12.45 -34.55
N GLY A 55 -6.46 12.92 -35.78
CA GLY A 55 -5.69 14.02 -36.40
C GLY A 55 -6.16 15.43 -35.98
N ARG A 56 -7.19 15.54 -35.13
CA ARG A 56 -7.78 16.82 -34.69
C ARG A 56 -7.42 17.15 -33.25
N SER A 57 -7.97 18.24 -32.74
CA SER A 57 -7.77 18.66 -31.35
C SER A 57 -8.28 17.61 -30.35
N SER A 58 -7.60 17.46 -29.21
CA SER A 58 -8.03 16.56 -28.13
C SER A 58 -9.44 16.86 -27.64
N THR A 59 -9.84 18.14 -27.68
CA THR A 59 -11.18 18.59 -27.30
C THR A 59 -12.26 17.98 -28.20
N ARG A 60 -12.02 17.88 -29.52
CA ARG A 60 -12.99 17.26 -30.43
C ARG A 60 -13.17 15.77 -30.15
N ARG A 61 -12.08 15.04 -29.92
CA ARG A 61 -12.11 13.61 -29.51
C ARG A 61 -12.95 13.39 -28.26
N TRP A 62 -12.76 14.23 -27.23
CA TRP A 62 -13.55 14.15 -26.01
C TRP A 62 -15.04 14.42 -26.26
N ARG A 63 -15.35 15.32 -27.20
CA ARG A 63 -16.74 15.69 -27.51
C ARG A 63 -17.48 14.53 -28.16
N VAL A 64 -16.88 13.86 -29.15
CA VAL A 64 -17.51 12.73 -29.83
C VAL A 64 -17.70 11.55 -28.88
N LEU A 65 -16.74 11.28 -27.99
CA LEU A 65 -16.92 10.29 -26.93
C LEU A 65 -18.08 10.64 -26.01
N LEU A 66 -18.17 11.90 -25.58
CA LEU A 66 -19.25 12.34 -24.72
C LEU A 66 -20.61 12.24 -25.44
N GLU A 67 -20.73 12.71 -26.68
CA GLU A 67 -21.96 12.65 -27.47
C GLU A 67 -22.47 11.22 -27.64
N LYS A 68 -21.57 10.24 -27.79
CA LYS A 68 -21.94 8.83 -27.99
C LYS A 68 -22.34 8.11 -26.70
N TYR A 69 -21.69 8.41 -25.57
CA TYR A 69 -21.90 7.71 -24.31
C TYR A 69 -22.63 8.55 -23.25
N GLN A 70 -23.14 9.73 -23.61
CA GLN A 70 -24.03 10.48 -22.73
C GLN A 70 -25.30 9.66 -22.46
N GLY A 71 -25.79 9.73 -21.23
CA GLY A 71 -26.98 9.02 -20.77
C GLY A 71 -26.82 8.69 -19.29
N ILE A 72 -27.18 7.48 -18.90
CA ILE A 72 -27.19 7.09 -17.47
C ILE A 72 -25.84 7.30 -16.76
N ASP A 73 -24.72 7.12 -17.47
CA ASP A 73 -23.36 7.27 -16.93
C ASP A 73 -22.91 8.73 -16.77
N SER A 74 -23.56 9.68 -17.43
CA SER A 74 -23.31 11.12 -17.24
C SER A 74 -24.38 11.79 -16.37
N ASP A 75 -25.62 11.34 -16.47
CA ASP A 75 -26.80 12.08 -16.01
C ASP A 75 -27.09 11.85 -14.52
N TRP A 76 -26.47 10.85 -13.89
CA TRP A 76 -26.56 10.63 -12.44
C TRP A 76 -26.15 11.86 -11.61
N ALA A 77 -25.22 12.67 -12.12
CA ALA A 77 -24.78 13.91 -11.49
C ALA A 77 -25.69 15.12 -11.79
N PHE A 78 -26.72 14.95 -12.62
CA PHE A 78 -27.61 16.00 -13.12
C PHE A 78 -29.08 15.78 -12.73
N ARG A 79 -29.31 14.96 -11.69
CA ARG A 79 -30.66 14.71 -11.16
C ARG A 79 -31.19 15.96 -10.46
N VAL A 80 -32.38 16.38 -10.87
CA VAL A 80 -33.11 17.49 -10.25
C VAL A 80 -33.61 17.05 -8.89
N ASN A 81 -32.84 17.33 -7.83
CA ASN A 81 -33.47 17.45 -6.51
C ASN A 81 -34.18 18.80 -6.50
N SER A 82 -35.48 18.73 -6.80
CA SER A 82 -36.44 19.79 -6.65
C SER A 82 -36.55 20.18 -5.20
N GLU A 83 -35.63 21.04 -4.75
CA GLU A 83 -35.82 22.02 -3.69
C GLU A 83 -34.62 22.98 -3.78
N GLN A 84 -34.64 23.79 -4.84
CA GLN A 84 -34.00 25.10 -4.78
C GLN A 84 -34.76 25.91 -3.73
N ASN A 85 -34.49 25.65 -2.45
CA ASN A 85 -34.79 26.61 -1.39
C ASN A 85 -33.80 27.76 -1.54
N ASN A 86 -33.92 28.51 -2.65
CA ASN A 86 -33.49 29.89 -2.73
C ASN A 86 -34.37 30.66 -1.75
N ASN A 87 -34.10 30.49 -0.46
CA ASN A 87 -34.77 31.22 0.57
C ASN A 87 -34.33 32.66 0.37
N LYS A 88 -35.16 33.49 -0.26
CA LYS A 88 -34.88 34.93 -0.46
C LYS A 88 -34.71 35.66 0.89
N SER A 89 -34.99 34.98 2.01
CA SER A 89 -34.72 35.43 3.37
C SER A 89 -33.35 34.99 3.94
N ASP A 90 -32.51 34.29 3.16
CA ASP A 90 -31.14 33.99 3.55
C ASP A 90 -30.33 35.32 3.64
N PRO A 91 -29.78 35.68 4.80
CA PRO A 91 -28.94 36.86 4.95
C PRO A 91 -27.68 36.86 4.06
N TRP A 92 -27.35 35.73 3.42
CA TRP A 92 -26.24 35.57 2.48
C TRP A 92 -26.68 35.48 1.00
N PHE A 93 -27.93 35.83 0.67
CA PHE A 93 -28.42 35.82 -0.71
C PHE A 93 -27.59 36.76 -1.61
N VAL A 94 -26.95 36.19 -2.64
CA VAL A 94 -26.16 36.92 -3.63
C VAL A 94 -26.93 36.98 -4.94
N THR A 95 -27.08 38.18 -5.53
CA THR A 95 -27.71 38.33 -6.85
C THR A 95 -26.87 37.67 -7.95
N ASP A 96 -27.53 37.20 -9.01
CA ASP A 96 -26.84 36.54 -10.13
C ASP A 96 -25.75 37.42 -10.75
N GLU A 97 -25.95 38.75 -10.82
CA GLU A 97 -24.93 39.69 -11.30
C GLU A 97 -23.67 39.73 -10.43
N VAL A 98 -23.82 39.71 -9.09
CA VAL A 98 -22.69 39.72 -8.16
C VAL A 98 -21.94 38.39 -8.22
N LYS A 99 -22.68 37.28 -8.37
CA LYS A 99 -22.14 35.94 -8.57
C LYS A 99 -21.31 35.86 -9.86
N GLU A 100 -21.83 36.38 -10.97
CA GLU A 100 -21.11 36.40 -12.24
C GLU A 100 -19.83 37.26 -12.18
N ARG A 101 -19.90 38.48 -11.62
CA ARG A 101 -18.71 39.33 -11.43
C ARG A 101 -17.65 38.66 -10.55
N GLN A 102 -18.06 37.96 -9.50
CA GLN A 102 -17.15 37.20 -8.63
C GLN A 102 -16.49 36.04 -9.39
N LEU A 103 -17.24 35.29 -10.18
CA LEU A 103 -16.72 34.18 -10.99
C LEU A 103 -15.74 34.65 -12.07
N GLU A 104 -16.03 35.77 -12.72
CA GLU A 104 -15.13 36.40 -13.69
C GLU A 104 -13.82 36.84 -13.03
N LYS A 105 -13.90 37.52 -11.88
CA LYS A 105 -12.70 37.90 -11.10
C LYS A 105 -11.89 36.68 -10.67
N LEU A 106 -12.55 35.65 -10.16
CA LEU A 106 -11.90 34.38 -9.78
C LEU A 106 -11.20 33.73 -10.98
N CYS A 107 -11.85 33.70 -12.15
CA CYS A 107 -11.29 33.12 -13.36
C CYS A 107 -10.07 33.93 -13.86
N GLN A 108 -10.15 35.26 -13.87
CA GLN A 108 -9.03 36.13 -14.21
C GLN A 108 -7.83 35.89 -13.29
N VAL A 109 -8.06 35.83 -11.97
CA VAL A 109 -6.97 35.66 -10.99
C VAL A 109 -6.38 34.25 -11.00
N CYS A 110 -7.22 33.22 -11.14
CA CYS A 110 -6.80 31.82 -10.94
C CYS A 110 -6.44 31.07 -12.24
N CYS A 111 -7.02 31.45 -13.38
CA CYS A 111 -6.94 30.70 -14.64
C CYS A 111 -6.08 31.37 -15.70
N ILE A 112 -5.99 32.70 -15.72
CA ILE A 112 -5.15 33.47 -16.65
C ILE A 112 -3.75 33.62 -16.06
N ARG A 113 -2.70 33.46 -16.89
CA ARG A 113 -1.31 33.71 -16.46
C ARG A 113 -1.10 35.22 -16.35
N GLY A 114 -1.28 35.76 -15.15
CA GLY A 114 -0.89 37.12 -14.77
C GLY A 114 0.08 37.07 -13.59
N ASN A 115 0.77 38.18 -13.33
CA ASN A 115 1.67 38.37 -12.18
C ASN A 115 0.84 38.62 -10.89
N ASN A 116 -0.14 37.76 -10.63
CA ASN A 116 -1.10 37.92 -9.54
C ASN A 116 -0.44 37.49 -8.23
N SER A 117 -0.58 38.29 -7.18
CA SER A 117 -0.07 37.92 -5.86
C SER A 117 -0.72 36.63 -5.38
N THR A 118 0.09 35.69 -4.86
CA THR A 118 -0.41 34.42 -4.30
C THR A 118 -1.42 34.67 -3.17
N ASP A 119 -1.27 35.78 -2.44
CA ASP A 119 -2.15 36.20 -1.36
C ASP A 119 -3.55 36.61 -1.84
N GLU A 120 -3.67 37.32 -2.96
CA GLU A 120 -4.99 37.67 -3.52
C GLU A 120 -5.74 36.42 -3.98
N GLN A 121 -5.03 35.47 -4.59
CA GLN A 121 -5.60 34.19 -4.99
C GLN A 121 -6.13 33.41 -3.77
N ILE A 122 -5.35 33.32 -2.69
CA ILE A 122 -5.75 32.62 -1.46
C ILE A 122 -6.98 33.29 -0.84
N LYS A 123 -6.99 34.63 -0.73
CA LYS A 123 -8.12 35.38 -0.17
C LYS A 123 -9.42 35.16 -0.96
N LEU A 124 -9.34 35.15 -2.29
CA LEU A 124 -10.52 34.91 -3.13
C LEU A 124 -11.03 33.48 -3.02
N LEU A 125 -10.15 32.48 -2.97
CA LEU A 125 -10.55 31.08 -2.78
C LEU A 125 -11.08 30.79 -1.36
N GLN A 126 -10.61 31.54 -0.35
CA GLN A 126 -11.17 31.51 1.01
C GLN A 126 -12.59 32.07 1.07
N LYS A 127 -12.87 33.16 0.33
CA LYS A 127 -14.24 33.70 0.18
C LYS A 127 -15.19 32.73 -0.51
N GLY A 128 -14.64 31.82 -1.32
CA GLY A 128 -15.35 30.71 -1.94
C GLY A 128 -15.76 30.96 -3.39
N ILE A 129 -16.01 29.84 -4.08
CA ILE A 129 -16.49 29.76 -5.45
C ILE A 129 -17.99 29.42 -5.37
N PRO A 130 -18.89 30.36 -5.75
CA PRO A 130 -20.32 30.11 -5.71
C PRO A 130 -20.73 29.17 -6.86
N LEU A 131 -21.42 28.08 -6.54
CA LEU A 131 -21.87 27.07 -7.51
C LEU A 131 -23.32 27.31 -7.95
N PRO A 132 -23.73 26.87 -9.15
CA PRO A 132 -25.09 27.04 -9.67
C PRO A 132 -26.21 26.44 -8.80
N ASP A 133 -25.91 25.40 -8.02
CA ASP A 133 -26.85 24.71 -7.13
C ASP A 133 -27.05 25.42 -5.78
N GLY A 134 -26.41 26.58 -5.57
CA GLY A 134 -26.43 27.32 -4.31
C GLY A 134 -25.29 26.93 -3.35
N SER A 135 -24.56 25.87 -3.66
CA SER A 135 -23.44 25.41 -2.83
C SER A 135 -22.25 26.38 -2.91
N LEU A 136 -21.45 26.46 -1.83
CA LEU A 136 -20.25 27.26 -1.76
C LEU A 136 -19.00 26.38 -1.59
N LEU A 137 -18.10 26.44 -2.57
CA LEU A 137 -16.82 25.73 -2.52
C LEU A 137 -15.72 26.67 -2.01
N SER A 138 -15.18 26.42 -0.82
CA SER A 138 -14.13 27.24 -0.20
C SER A 138 -12.88 26.44 0.15
N THR A 139 -11.78 27.14 0.41
CA THR A 139 -10.55 26.52 0.91
C THR A 139 -9.94 27.27 2.09
N VAL A 140 -9.49 26.52 3.10
CA VAL A 140 -8.76 27.04 4.26
C VAL A 140 -7.53 26.17 4.49
N ALA A 141 -6.34 26.78 4.53
CA ALA A 141 -5.07 26.07 4.73
C ALA A 141 -4.90 24.83 3.81
N ASN A 142 -5.24 24.98 2.52
CA ASN A 142 -5.26 23.92 1.50
C ASN A 142 -6.24 22.76 1.73
N ASN A 143 -7.12 22.84 2.72
CA ASN A 143 -8.26 21.94 2.85
C ASN A 143 -9.44 22.53 2.09
N TRP A 144 -10.07 21.73 1.23
CA TRP A 144 -11.28 22.15 0.51
C TRP A 144 -12.52 21.72 1.28
N ALA A 145 -13.56 22.55 1.23
CA ALA A 145 -14.86 22.25 1.79
C ALA A 145 -15.97 22.73 0.86
N ILE A 146 -17.07 21.98 0.81
CA ILE A 146 -18.32 22.40 0.17
C ILE A 146 -19.39 22.53 1.25
N ASP A 147 -19.99 23.71 1.36
CA ASP A 147 -20.99 24.04 2.40
C ASP A 147 -20.51 23.70 3.83
N GLY A 148 -19.23 23.98 4.10
CA GLY A 148 -18.59 23.66 5.38
C GLY A 148 -18.17 22.20 5.57
N LYS A 149 -18.60 21.27 4.71
CA LYS A 149 -18.19 19.86 4.76
C LYS A 149 -16.84 19.64 4.06
N LYS A 150 -15.86 19.12 4.80
CA LYS A 150 -14.51 18.86 4.31
C LYS A 150 -14.50 17.81 3.20
N LEU A 151 -13.79 18.11 2.11
CA LEU A 151 -13.57 17.22 0.98
C LEU A 151 -12.29 16.36 1.18
N PRO A 152 -12.28 15.09 0.72
CA PRO A 152 -11.19 14.14 0.98
C PRO A 152 -9.87 14.44 0.23
N GLY A 153 -9.78 15.50 -0.58
CA GLY A 153 -8.52 15.90 -1.21
C GLY A 153 -8.61 17.15 -2.07
N GLN A 154 -7.75 17.25 -3.10
CA GLN A 154 -7.70 18.42 -3.97
C GLN A 154 -8.95 18.53 -4.85
N VAL A 155 -9.30 19.76 -5.24
CA VAL A 155 -10.44 20.07 -6.11
C VAL A 155 -9.92 20.65 -7.44
N PRO A 156 -10.51 20.30 -8.59
CA PRO A 156 -10.11 20.86 -9.87
C PRO A 156 -10.68 22.28 -10.08
N TYR A 157 -10.42 23.20 -9.15
CA TYR A 157 -11.06 24.52 -9.13
C TYR A 157 -10.83 25.34 -10.41
N LYS A 158 -9.70 25.16 -11.12
CA LYS A 158 -9.48 25.84 -12.42
C LYS A 158 -10.38 25.30 -13.52
N HIS A 159 -10.69 24.00 -13.51
CA HIS A 159 -11.67 23.44 -14.45
C HIS A 159 -13.09 23.86 -14.08
N ILE A 160 -13.42 23.92 -12.78
CA ILE A 160 -14.71 24.42 -12.29
C ILE A 160 -14.91 25.87 -12.73
N LEU A 161 -13.97 26.76 -12.46
CA LEU A 161 -14.06 28.16 -12.89
C LEU A 161 -14.22 28.28 -14.41
N LYS A 162 -13.46 27.52 -15.19
CA LYS A 162 -13.61 27.50 -16.65
C LYS A 162 -14.97 26.98 -17.12
N SER A 163 -15.57 26.00 -16.45
CA SER A 163 -16.92 25.54 -16.78
C SER A 163 -17.99 26.57 -16.43
N LEU A 164 -17.80 27.32 -15.34
CA LEU A 164 -18.76 28.33 -14.86
C LEU A 164 -18.69 29.63 -15.65
N THR A 165 -17.50 30.03 -16.10
CA THR A 165 -17.28 31.23 -16.93
C THR A 165 -17.22 30.93 -18.42
N GLY A 166 -17.75 29.77 -18.84
CA GLY A 166 -17.79 29.36 -20.24
C GLY A 166 -18.83 30.14 -21.05
N ASN A 167 -18.94 29.81 -22.33
CA ASN A 167 -19.93 30.41 -23.23
C ASN A 167 -21.36 30.05 -22.80
N SER A 168 -22.39 30.76 -23.29
CA SER A 168 -23.80 30.50 -22.92
C SER A 168 -24.25 29.05 -23.12
N VAL A 169 -23.70 28.35 -24.12
CA VAL A 169 -23.95 26.91 -24.34
C VAL A 169 -23.30 26.04 -23.25
N GLU A 170 -22.09 26.39 -22.81
CA GLU A 170 -21.39 25.66 -21.75
C GLU A 170 -22.08 25.89 -20.40
N LYS A 171 -22.58 27.11 -20.14
CA LYS A 171 -23.42 27.42 -18.98
C LYS A 171 -24.72 26.62 -18.98
N LYS A 172 -25.40 26.47 -20.12
CA LYS A 172 -26.58 25.59 -20.23
C LYS A 172 -26.25 24.11 -19.95
N ASN A 173 -25.08 23.65 -20.36
CA ASN A 173 -24.67 22.25 -20.17
C ASN A 173 -24.34 21.87 -18.71
N ILE A 174 -24.24 22.85 -17.80
CA ILE A 174 -24.01 22.63 -16.37
C ILE A 174 -25.27 22.85 -15.51
N GLU A 175 -26.39 23.29 -16.12
CA GLU A 175 -27.66 23.44 -15.43
C GLU A 175 -28.13 22.09 -14.86
N GLY A 176 -28.66 22.11 -13.63
CA GLY A 176 -29.10 20.91 -12.93
C GLY A 176 -27.99 20.02 -12.37
N CYS A 177 -26.72 20.42 -12.47
CA CYS A 177 -25.61 19.65 -11.90
C CYS A 177 -25.62 19.70 -10.36
N ASN A 178 -25.67 18.53 -9.73
CA ASN A 178 -25.43 18.36 -8.30
C ASN A 178 -23.90 18.34 -8.06
N TRP A 179 -23.33 19.50 -7.78
CA TRP A 179 -21.89 19.66 -7.67
C TRP A 179 -21.32 18.93 -6.46
N LYS A 180 -22.07 18.85 -5.38
CA LYS A 180 -21.70 18.10 -4.18
C LYS A 180 -21.48 16.63 -4.49
N LEU A 181 -22.45 15.98 -5.14
CA LEU A 181 -22.39 14.57 -5.50
C LEU A 181 -21.31 14.29 -6.57
N LEU A 182 -21.16 15.18 -7.56
CA LEU A 182 -20.15 15.07 -8.61
C LEU A 182 -18.72 15.19 -8.06
N LEU A 183 -18.44 16.26 -7.30
CA LEU A 183 -17.08 16.55 -6.83
C LEU A 183 -16.59 15.52 -5.83
N THR A 184 -17.45 15.02 -4.95
CA THR A 184 -17.08 14.01 -3.96
C THR A 184 -16.77 12.68 -4.62
N SER A 185 -17.62 12.23 -5.54
CA SER A 185 -17.41 11.00 -6.31
C SER A 185 -16.13 11.09 -7.17
N LEU A 186 -15.94 12.21 -7.88
CA LEU A 186 -14.72 12.46 -8.66
C LEU A 186 -13.46 12.47 -7.78
N GLN A 187 -13.52 13.06 -6.59
CA GLN A 187 -12.38 13.10 -5.68
C GLN A 187 -12.03 11.75 -5.09
N LEU A 188 -13.00 10.89 -4.81
CA LEU A 188 -12.73 9.52 -4.37
C LEU A 188 -12.01 8.72 -5.47
N VAL A 189 -12.44 8.90 -6.73
CA VAL A 189 -11.78 8.28 -7.89
C VAL A 189 -10.37 8.86 -8.11
N ALA A 190 -10.20 10.18 -7.92
CA ALA A 190 -8.96 10.89 -8.23
C ALA A 190 -7.91 10.87 -7.09
N ASN A 191 -8.34 10.80 -5.83
CA ASN A 191 -7.47 10.77 -4.64
C ASN A 191 -7.41 9.33 -4.12
N ASN A 192 -6.72 8.45 -4.84
CA ASN A 192 -6.52 7.09 -4.37
C ASN A 192 -5.49 7.06 -3.22
N PRO A 193 -5.86 6.64 -1.99
CA PRO A 193 -4.95 6.60 -0.86
C PRO A 193 -3.76 5.65 -1.06
N CYS A 194 -3.83 4.67 -1.97
CA CYS A 194 -2.80 3.64 -2.11
C CYS A 194 -1.40 4.19 -2.45
N GLU A 195 -1.27 5.24 -3.27
CA GLU A 195 0.05 5.82 -3.57
C GLU A 195 0.53 6.80 -2.50
N GLU A 196 -0.39 7.52 -1.86
CA GLU A 196 -0.06 8.66 -0.99
C GLU A 196 0.17 8.22 0.46
N ILE A 197 -0.56 7.20 0.93
CA ILE A 197 -0.31 6.54 2.22
C ILE A 197 1.06 5.85 2.22
N LEU A 198 1.45 5.19 1.12
CA LEU A 198 2.78 4.57 1.00
C LEU A 198 3.93 5.59 0.99
N ARG A 199 3.67 6.83 0.54
CA ARG A 199 4.67 7.89 0.46
C ARG A 199 4.77 8.75 1.72
N ARG A 200 3.70 8.89 2.52
CA ARG A 200 3.62 9.87 3.64
C ARG A 200 3.80 9.29 5.05
N LEU A 201 4.00 7.98 5.22
CA LEU A 201 4.20 7.40 6.54
C LEU A 201 5.67 7.57 7.02
N PRO A 202 5.91 8.20 8.20
CA PRO A 202 7.27 8.43 8.72
C PRO A 202 8.02 7.13 9.06
N ASN A 203 7.30 6.04 9.36
CA ASN A 203 7.88 4.77 9.81
C ASN A 203 7.87 3.74 8.68
N ARG A 204 8.88 3.81 7.81
CA ARG A 204 9.15 2.82 6.75
C ARG A 204 9.42 1.39 7.27
N HIS A 205 9.81 1.22 8.54
CA HIS A 205 10.23 -0.06 9.10
C HIS A 205 9.13 -0.81 9.87
N GLU A 206 8.34 -0.12 10.71
CA GLU A 206 7.38 -0.78 11.63
C GLU A 206 6.14 -1.34 10.93
N LEU A 207 5.62 -0.65 9.91
CA LEU A 207 4.49 -1.17 9.13
C LEU A 207 4.94 -2.29 8.18
N ARG A 208 6.18 -2.25 7.69
CA ARG A 208 6.75 -3.35 6.92
C ARG A 208 6.86 -4.61 7.77
N HIS A 209 7.30 -4.49 9.02
CA HIS A 209 7.31 -5.61 9.97
C HIS A 209 5.92 -6.16 10.30
N ARG A 210 4.89 -5.33 10.50
CA ARG A 210 3.52 -5.81 10.76
C ARG A 210 2.85 -6.47 9.54
N TYR A 211 3.11 -6.00 8.33
CA TYR A 211 2.64 -6.63 7.09
C TYR A 211 3.48 -7.86 6.69
N ASP A 212 4.78 -7.87 6.99
CA ASP A 212 5.67 -9.02 6.76
C ASP A 212 5.41 -10.16 7.76
N LEU A 213 5.01 -9.86 9.01
CA LEU A 213 4.62 -10.87 9.99
C LEU A 213 3.31 -11.57 9.60
N MET A 214 2.33 -10.81 9.07
CA MET A 214 1.06 -11.36 8.54
C MET A 214 1.26 -12.19 7.26
N ARG A 215 2.21 -11.80 6.39
CA ARG A 215 2.58 -12.57 5.19
C ARG A 215 3.27 -13.90 5.50
N ARG A 216 3.92 -14.02 6.66
CA ARG A 216 4.60 -15.27 7.06
C ARG A 216 3.65 -16.38 7.45
N ASN A 217 2.41 -16.08 7.85
CA ASN A 217 1.52 -17.10 8.39
C ASN A 217 0.29 -17.45 7.55
N HIS A 218 -0.17 -16.66 6.57
CA HIS A 218 -1.29 -17.09 5.72
C HIS A 218 -1.23 -16.50 4.31
N GLY A 219 -0.71 -17.27 3.34
CA GLY A 219 -0.96 -17.13 1.90
C GLY A 219 -0.76 -15.75 1.24
N PRO A 220 -0.99 -15.63 -0.08
CA PRO A 220 -1.07 -14.32 -0.74
C PRO A 220 -2.36 -13.63 -0.30
N GLY A 221 -2.27 -12.79 0.74
CA GLY A 221 -3.36 -11.93 1.19
C GLY A 221 -4.05 -11.19 0.04
N LEU A 222 -5.37 -11.08 0.12
CA LEU A 222 -6.25 -10.49 -0.90
C LEU A 222 -5.89 -9.02 -1.12
N GLN A 223 -5.16 -8.74 -2.19
CA GLN A 223 -5.07 -7.39 -2.74
C GLN A 223 -6.41 -7.12 -3.43
N LEU A 224 -7.34 -6.49 -2.69
CA LEU A 224 -8.61 -6.03 -3.23
C LEU A 224 -8.35 -5.09 -4.43
N PHE A 225 -9.02 -5.34 -5.56
CA PHE A 225 -8.97 -4.53 -6.80
C PHE A 225 -9.22 -3.03 -6.52
N GLN A 226 -8.59 -2.14 -7.30
CA GLN A 226 -8.75 -0.70 -7.13
C GLN A 226 -10.21 -0.24 -7.21
N GLY A 227 -10.97 -0.65 -8.21
CA GLY A 227 -12.41 -0.41 -8.37
C GLY A 227 -13.30 -0.96 -7.25
N ALA A 228 -13.01 -2.15 -6.70
CA ALA A 228 -13.74 -2.67 -5.53
C ALA A 228 -13.47 -1.79 -4.32
N ASN A 229 -12.21 -1.40 -4.10
CA ASN A 229 -11.83 -0.45 -3.06
C ASN A 229 -12.45 0.93 -3.30
N LEU A 230 -12.45 1.44 -4.54
CA LEU A 230 -13.08 2.72 -4.90
C LEU A 230 -14.59 2.69 -4.64
N PHE A 231 -15.26 1.60 -5.03
CA PHE A 231 -16.68 1.39 -4.78
C PHE A 231 -16.98 1.32 -3.28
N LEU A 232 -16.21 0.54 -2.51
CA LEU A 232 -16.39 0.44 -1.06
C LEU A 232 -16.15 1.78 -0.34
N ASN A 233 -15.14 2.55 -0.78
CA ASN A 233 -14.88 3.89 -0.27
C ASN A 233 -16.04 4.85 -0.60
N TRP A 234 -16.60 4.72 -1.81
CA TRP A 234 -17.75 5.49 -2.24
C TRP A 234 -19.02 5.11 -1.46
N ASN A 235 -19.30 3.82 -1.27
CA ASN A 235 -20.40 3.34 -0.45
C ASN A 235 -20.32 3.95 0.96
N PHE A 236 -19.17 3.81 1.61
CA PHE A 236 -18.95 4.36 2.93
C PHE A 236 -19.17 5.88 2.97
N TRP A 237 -18.78 6.60 1.92
CA TRP A 237 -19.03 8.04 1.84
C TRP A 237 -20.53 8.37 1.71
N VAL A 238 -21.27 7.68 0.85
CA VAL A 238 -22.72 7.89 0.71
C VAL A 238 -23.44 7.65 2.05
N GLU A 239 -23.13 6.55 2.74
CA GLU A 239 -23.69 6.21 4.05
C GLU A 239 -23.41 7.30 5.12
N ASN A 240 -22.20 7.88 5.15
CA ASN A 240 -21.79 8.78 6.26
C ASN A 240 -21.89 10.28 5.95
N MET A 241 -21.91 10.72 4.68
CA MET A 241 -21.96 12.15 4.35
C MET A 241 -23.32 12.62 3.84
N ILE A 242 -24.06 11.71 3.21
CA ILE A 242 -25.40 12.00 2.67
C ILE A 242 -26.46 11.58 3.68
N VAL A 243 -26.37 10.36 4.23
CA VAL A 243 -27.42 9.81 5.12
C VAL A 243 -27.22 10.21 6.59
N ASN A 244 -26.00 10.13 7.14
CA ASN A 244 -25.74 10.41 8.57
C ASN A 244 -24.69 11.53 8.80
N PRO A 245 -25.06 12.82 8.65
CA PRO A 245 -24.11 13.93 8.61
C PRO A 245 -23.40 14.28 9.93
N GLU A 246 -23.72 13.62 11.05
CA GLU A 246 -23.16 13.89 12.38
C GLU A 246 -21.80 13.21 12.65
N VAL A 247 -21.32 12.34 11.74
CA VAL A 247 -20.09 11.57 11.92
C VAL A 247 -18.84 12.38 11.49
N ASP A 248 -17.83 12.49 12.37
CA ASP A 248 -16.58 13.23 12.11
C ASP A 248 -15.84 12.67 10.86
N PRO A 249 -15.59 13.50 9.83
CA PRO A 249 -14.80 13.14 8.64
C PRO A 249 -13.40 12.58 8.94
N ARG A 250 -12.83 12.83 10.12
CA ARG A 250 -11.52 12.27 10.55
C ARG A 250 -11.56 10.76 10.79
N GLY A 251 -12.71 10.20 11.17
CA GLY A 251 -12.91 8.76 11.32
C GLY A 251 -12.98 8.00 10.00
N VAL A 252 -13.27 8.70 8.89
CA VAL A 252 -13.44 8.14 7.54
C VAL A 252 -12.16 7.47 7.03
N ILE A 253 -10.98 8.03 7.33
CA ILE A 253 -9.68 7.52 6.86
C ILE A 253 -9.16 6.36 7.74
N VAL A 254 -9.57 6.32 9.02
CA VAL A 254 -9.11 5.32 10.00
C VAL A 254 -10.04 4.09 10.03
N GLY A 255 -11.35 4.27 9.90
CA GLY A 255 -12.35 3.19 9.80
C GLY A 255 -12.21 2.33 8.53
N LEU A 256 -11.60 2.89 7.48
CA LEU A 256 -11.23 2.20 6.23
C LEU A 256 -10.25 1.02 6.43
N ARG A 257 -9.47 1.01 7.52
CA ARG A 257 -8.56 -0.10 7.84
C ARG A 257 -9.23 -1.25 8.57
N GLN A 258 -10.22 -0.96 9.42
CA GLN A 258 -10.89 -1.97 10.26
C GLN A 258 -11.97 -2.76 9.48
N ARG A 259 -12.70 -2.12 8.54
CA ARG A 259 -13.74 -2.82 7.75
C ARG A 259 -13.20 -3.71 6.63
N ASN A 260 -11.99 -3.46 6.10
CA ASN A 260 -11.36 -4.37 5.14
C ASN A 260 -11.06 -5.77 5.73
N GLN A 261 -11.03 -5.91 7.06
CA GLN A 261 -11.00 -7.21 7.74
C GLN A 261 -12.40 -7.84 7.94
N GLN A 262 -13.48 -7.06 7.84
CA GLN A 262 -14.86 -7.50 8.08
C GLN A 262 -15.67 -7.81 6.80
N VAL A 263 -15.10 -7.66 5.58
CA VAL A 263 -15.76 -8.05 4.31
C VAL A 263 -15.79 -9.58 4.12
N LYS A 264 -16.13 -10.32 5.19
CA LYS A 264 -16.52 -11.73 5.13
C LYS A 264 -18.03 -11.90 4.95
N SER A 265 -18.82 -10.83 5.02
CA SER A 265 -20.26 -10.89 4.75
C SER A 265 -20.69 -9.77 3.80
N ASN A 266 -21.23 -10.15 2.64
CA ASN A 266 -21.95 -9.24 1.72
C ASN A 266 -23.20 -8.58 2.38
N ASN A 267 -23.53 -8.94 3.64
CA ASN A 267 -24.80 -8.64 4.31
C ASN A 267 -24.91 -7.24 4.96
N LYS A 268 -24.07 -6.26 4.61
CA LYS A 268 -24.10 -4.91 5.22
C LYS A 268 -24.22 -3.74 4.23
N ILE A 269 -24.30 -3.99 2.92
CA ILE A 269 -24.44 -2.92 1.92
C ILE A 269 -25.92 -2.66 1.66
N ASP A 270 -26.38 -1.42 1.88
CA ASP A 270 -27.74 -1.00 1.54
C ASP A 270 -27.83 -0.64 0.05
N TRP A 271 -28.09 -1.64 -0.79
CA TRP A 271 -28.13 -1.45 -2.24
C TRP A 271 -29.23 -0.50 -2.71
N ASN A 272 -30.38 -0.51 -2.04
CA ASN A 272 -31.52 0.33 -2.44
C ASN A 272 -31.17 1.81 -2.28
N LEU A 273 -30.49 2.16 -1.19
CA LEU A 273 -29.97 3.51 -0.99
C LEU A 273 -28.96 3.90 -2.09
N LEU A 274 -28.03 3.01 -2.45
CA LEU A 274 -26.91 3.34 -3.35
C LEU A 274 -27.32 3.51 -4.82
N GLU A 275 -28.33 2.77 -5.28
CA GLU A 275 -28.82 2.85 -6.66
C GLU A 275 -29.35 4.25 -7.03
N ASP A 276 -29.78 5.02 -6.02
CA ASP A 276 -30.21 6.41 -6.18
C ASP A 276 -29.06 7.40 -6.44
N TYR A 277 -27.81 7.03 -6.15
CA TYR A 277 -26.65 7.92 -6.25
C TYR A 277 -25.69 7.59 -7.39
N GLY A 278 -25.83 6.43 -8.04
CA GLY A 278 -25.01 6.12 -9.21
C GLY A 278 -25.29 4.76 -9.86
N PRO A 279 -25.17 4.66 -11.20
CA PRO A 279 -25.47 3.44 -11.95
C PRO A 279 -24.51 2.27 -11.66
N TRP A 280 -23.29 2.54 -11.17
CA TRP A 280 -22.35 1.49 -10.79
C TRP A 280 -22.86 0.66 -9.60
N ALA A 281 -23.71 1.20 -8.73
CA ALA A 281 -24.29 0.45 -7.62
C ALA A 281 -25.10 -0.76 -8.12
N THR A 282 -25.96 -0.55 -9.12
CA THR A 282 -26.72 -1.63 -9.78
C THR A 282 -25.80 -2.65 -10.44
N ARG A 283 -24.70 -2.20 -11.07
CA ARG A 283 -23.71 -3.09 -11.70
C ARG A 283 -23.02 -3.98 -10.67
N TRP A 284 -22.61 -3.42 -9.53
CA TRP A 284 -22.01 -4.17 -8.43
C TRP A 284 -23.01 -5.15 -7.80
N ARG A 285 -24.25 -4.73 -7.56
CA ARG A 285 -25.33 -5.58 -7.06
C ARG A 285 -25.54 -6.79 -7.97
N SER A 286 -25.69 -6.56 -9.27
CA SER A 286 -25.92 -7.63 -10.25
C SER A 286 -24.81 -8.68 -10.27
N LEU A 287 -23.53 -8.27 -10.18
CA LEU A 287 -22.42 -9.22 -10.12
C LEU A 287 -22.39 -10.00 -8.80
N ILE A 288 -22.69 -9.35 -7.68
CA ILE A 288 -22.71 -9.99 -6.37
C ILE A 288 -23.86 -10.99 -6.27
N ASP A 289 -25.03 -10.65 -6.81
CA ASP A 289 -26.20 -11.54 -6.88
C ASP A 289 -25.92 -12.78 -7.74
N GLN A 290 -25.05 -12.66 -8.76
CA GLN A 290 -24.55 -13.79 -9.57
C GLN A 290 -23.49 -14.65 -8.85
N GLY A 291 -23.21 -14.38 -7.57
CA GLY A 291 -22.24 -15.13 -6.76
C GLY A 291 -20.79 -14.68 -6.90
N ALA A 292 -20.52 -13.56 -7.57
CA ALA A 292 -19.17 -13.02 -7.65
C ALA A 292 -18.72 -12.48 -6.28
N GLN A 293 -17.53 -12.88 -5.83
CA GLN A 293 -16.94 -12.34 -4.61
C GLN A 293 -16.10 -11.10 -4.94
N MET A 294 -16.44 -9.94 -4.33
CA MET A 294 -15.67 -8.70 -4.48
C MET A 294 -14.17 -8.88 -4.18
N ALA A 295 -13.85 -9.78 -3.25
CA ALA A 295 -12.48 -10.06 -2.85
C ALA A 295 -11.65 -10.82 -3.90
N LEU A 296 -12.31 -11.59 -4.78
CA LEU A 296 -11.63 -12.44 -5.76
C LEU A 296 -11.40 -11.73 -7.11
N MET A 297 -12.02 -10.58 -7.33
CA MET A 297 -11.74 -9.74 -8.49
C MET A 297 -10.36 -9.08 -8.30
N ARG A 298 -9.33 -9.54 -9.03
CA ARG A 298 -7.89 -9.27 -8.72
C ARG A 298 -7.09 -8.47 -9.75
N ILE A 299 -7.71 -7.94 -10.80
CA ILE A 299 -6.99 -7.19 -11.83
C ILE A 299 -6.39 -5.89 -11.21
N TRP A 300 -5.15 -5.49 -11.44
CA TRP A 300 -4.74 -4.12 -11.12
C TRP A 300 -4.50 -3.32 -12.39
N ALA A 301 -4.86 -2.05 -12.33
CA ALA A 301 -4.95 -1.18 -13.50
C ALA A 301 -4.25 0.18 -13.25
N GLY A 302 -3.87 0.44 -12.00
CA GLY A 302 -3.40 1.74 -11.52
C GLY A 302 -4.47 2.85 -11.58
N PRO A 303 -4.18 4.04 -11.02
CA PRO A 303 -5.13 5.15 -11.01
C PRO A 303 -5.47 5.64 -12.42
N SER A 304 -6.76 5.68 -12.74
CA SER A 304 -7.25 6.15 -14.03
C SER A 304 -7.32 7.65 -14.12
N ILE A 305 -7.82 8.31 -13.07
CA ILE A 305 -8.03 9.76 -13.01
C ILE A 305 -7.18 10.34 -11.89
N ARG A 306 -6.68 11.57 -12.07
CA ARG A 306 -6.09 12.36 -10.99
C ARG A 306 -6.47 13.84 -11.12
N ILE A 307 -6.36 14.55 -10.00
CA ILE A 307 -6.43 16.01 -9.96
C ILE A 307 -5.01 16.53 -9.70
N LYS A 308 -4.43 17.25 -10.65
CA LYS A 308 -3.10 17.86 -10.51
C LYS A 308 -3.10 19.26 -11.08
N ASN A 309 -2.45 20.19 -10.39
CA ASN A 309 -2.42 21.62 -10.76
C ASN A 309 -3.85 22.19 -10.96
N SER A 310 -4.79 21.71 -10.13
CA SER A 310 -6.20 22.10 -10.15
C SER A 310 -6.94 21.75 -11.46
N ARG A 311 -6.45 20.73 -12.17
CA ARG A 311 -7.01 20.22 -13.43
C ARG A 311 -7.21 18.72 -13.34
N ILE A 312 -8.25 18.23 -14.01
CA ILE A 312 -8.53 16.80 -14.14
C ILE A 312 -7.67 16.23 -15.27
N GLN A 313 -7.03 15.11 -14.99
CA GLN A 313 -6.21 14.39 -15.96
C GLN A 313 -6.58 12.91 -15.98
N LEU A 314 -6.64 12.34 -17.18
CA LEU A 314 -6.80 10.91 -17.40
C LEU A 314 -5.43 10.29 -17.74
N ARG A 315 -5.16 9.13 -17.17
CA ARG A 315 -3.97 8.35 -17.47
C ARG A 315 -4.14 7.65 -18.82
N THR A 316 -3.27 7.92 -19.78
CA THR A 316 -3.31 7.31 -21.14
C THR A 316 -1.93 6.81 -21.53
N ILE A 317 -1.83 5.92 -22.51
CA ILE A 317 -0.55 5.49 -23.06
C ILE A 317 -0.12 6.45 -24.17
N LYS A 318 1.17 6.74 -24.24
CA LYS A 318 1.83 7.35 -25.39
C LYS A 318 3.28 6.89 -25.50
N ASN A 319 3.73 6.57 -26.70
CA ASN A 319 5.09 6.12 -27.02
C ASN A 319 5.56 4.98 -26.10
N GLY A 320 4.70 3.99 -25.84
CA GLY A 320 5.06 2.85 -25.00
C GLY A 320 4.94 3.06 -23.49
N ALA A 321 4.59 4.26 -23.03
CA ALA A 321 4.61 4.60 -21.60
C ALA A 321 3.34 5.30 -21.13
N TRP A 322 3.07 5.20 -19.83
CA TRP A 322 1.99 5.93 -19.19
C TRP A 322 2.25 7.43 -19.13
N MET A 323 1.28 8.22 -19.59
CA MET A 323 1.26 9.66 -19.48
C MET A 323 -0.08 10.15 -18.92
N TRP A 324 -0.16 11.44 -18.59
CA TRP A 324 -1.38 12.07 -18.09
C TRP A 324 -1.88 13.11 -19.08
N SER A 325 -3.03 12.81 -19.69
CA SER A 325 -3.72 13.65 -20.66
C SER A 325 -4.73 14.55 -19.96
N ASN A 326 -4.82 15.82 -20.35
CA ASN A 326 -5.79 16.75 -19.74
C ASN A 326 -7.21 16.42 -20.22
N VAL A 327 -8.15 16.42 -19.28
CA VAL A 327 -9.58 16.28 -19.56
C VAL A 327 -10.19 17.69 -19.67
N PRO A 328 -11.03 17.99 -20.67
CA PRO A 328 -11.72 19.27 -20.80
C PRO A 328 -12.55 19.63 -19.56
N PRO A 329 -12.84 20.92 -19.33
CA PRO A 329 -13.60 21.37 -18.18
C PRO A 329 -15.11 21.12 -18.37
N TRP A 330 -15.54 19.88 -18.62
CA TRP A 330 -16.93 19.53 -18.89
C TRP A 330 -17.50 18.59 -17.80
N PRO A 331 -18.38 19.09 -16.92
CA PRO A 331 -18.91 18.29 -15.79
C PRO A 331 -19.56 16.97 -16.21
N LYS A 332 -20.31 16.92 -17.33
CA LYS A 332 -20.87 15.68 -17.89
C LYS A 332 -19.80 14.64 -18.23
N LEU A 333 -18.65 15.07 -18.77
CA LEU A 333 -17.53 14.18 -19.05
C LEU A 333 -16.87 13.67 -17.76
N TRP A 334 -16.78 14.51 -16.73
CA TRP A 334 -16.24 14.08 -15.43
C TRP A 334 -17.17 13.05 -14.78
N ALA A 335 -18.48 13.24 -14.90
CA ALA A 335 -19.49 12.30 -14.42
C ALA A 335 -19.37 10.94 -15.13
N LEU A 336 -19.28 10.96 -16.47
CA LEU A 336 -19.07 9.78 -17.32
C LEU A 336 -17.82 8.99 -16.90
N LEU A 337 -16.66 9.65 -16.82
CA LEU A 337 -15.40 9.00 -16.47
C LEU A 337 -15.39 8.48 -15.03
N SER A 338 -16.05 9.18 -14.11
CA SER A 338 -16.18 8.72 -12.72
C SER A 338 -17.08 7.48 -12.62
N SER A 339 -18.19 7.45 -13.36
CA SER A 339 -19.08 6.30 -13.42
C SER A 339 -18.35 5.05 -13.93
N TRP A 340 -17.61 5.19 -15.02
CA TRP A 340 -16.83 4.07 -15.58
C TRP A 340 -15.73 3.60 -14.64
N ALA A 341 -15.09 4.52 -13.90
CA ALA A 341 -14.04 4.17 -12.94
C ALA A 341 -14.57 3.45 -11.69
N LEU A 342 -15.79 3.79 -11.25
CA LEU A 342 -16.48 3.15 -10.12
C LEU A 342 -17.18 1.84 -10.51
N SER A 343 -17.34 1.58 -11.80
CA SER A 343 -17.95 0.35 -12.31
C SER A 343 -17.04 -0.88 -12.11
N PRO A 344 -17.63 -2.08 -11.97
CA PRO A 344 -16.83 -3.29 -11.79
C PRO A 344 -15.95 -3.61 -13.02
N PRO A 345 -14.81 -4.29 -12.85
CA PRO A 345 -13.80 -4.43 -13.91
C PRO A 345 -14.23 -5.31 -15.08
N SER A 346 -15.12 -6.26 -14.79
CA SER A 346 -15.70 -7.17 -15.77
C SER A 346 -16.76 -6.51 -16.63
N THR A 347 -17.28 -5.33 -16.27
CA THR A 347 -18.35 -4.69 -17.05
C THR A 347 -17.79 -3.93 -18.24
N LYS A 348 -18.63 -3.78 -19.26
CA LYS A 348 -18.29 -3.06 -20.49
C LYS A 348 -17.84 -1.64 -20.21
N GLU A 349 -18.42 -0.94 -19.24
CA GLU A 349 -18.13 0.46 -18.94
C GLU A 349 -16.74 0.65 -18.36
N HIS A 350 -16.30 -0.23 -17.46
CA HIS A 350 -14.92 -0.20 -17.00
C HIS A 350 -13.95 -0.52 -18.15
N GLN A 351 -14.29 -1.50 -19.00
CA GLN A 351 -13.51 -1.83 -20.19
C GLN A 351 -13.44 -0.66 -21.20
N LEU A 352 -14.49 0.16 -21.33
CA LEU A 352 -14.50 1.37 -22.16
C LEU A 352 -13.53 2.42 -21.62
N LEU A 353 -13.49 2.62 -20.29
CA LEU A 353 -12.48 3.48 -19.67
C LEU A 353 -11.07 2.96 -20.02
N ARG A 354 -10.81 1.66 -19.84
CA ARG A 354 -9.52 1.05 -20.17
C ARG A 354 -9.18 1.18 -21.66
N ALA A 355 -10.14 0.99 -22.55
CA ALA A 355 -9.97 1.19 -23.98
C ALA A 355 -9.48 2.62 -24.28
N ILE A 356 -10.12 3.65 -23.73
CA ILE A 356 -9.63 5.04 -23.86
C ILE A 356 -8.18 5.15 -23.37
N GLN A 357 -7.84 4.56 -22.23
CA GLN A 357 -6.48 4.67 -21.70
C GLN A 357 -5.41 4.06 -22.62
N TRP A 358 -5.74 2.98 -23.34
CA TRP A 358 -4.83 2.34 -24.29
C TRP A 358 -4.74 3.09 -25.60
N CYS A 359 -5.90 3.37 -26.19
CA CYS A 359 -5.94 3.84 -27.56
C CYS A 359 -6.17 5.34 -27.67
N TRP A 360 -6.01 6.16 -26.62
CA TRP A 360 -6.29 7.60 -26.73
C TRP A 360 -5.48 8.27 -27.84
N ASN A 361 -4.18 8.00 -27.94
CA ASN A 361 -3.29 8.65 -28.90
C ASN A 361 -3.13 7.82 -30.18
N ASP A 362 -2.76 6.54 -30.07
CA ASP A 362 -2.60 5.63 -31.21
C ASP A 362 -3.54 4.40 -31.08
N PRO A 363 -4.19 3.93 -32.16
CA PRO A 363 -5.11 2.80 -32.12
C PRO A 363 -4.46 1.47 -31.69
N PHE A 364 -3.18 1.28 -31.98
CA PHE A 364 -2.39 0.06 -31.75
C PHE A 364 -1.32 0.26 -30.66
N GLU A 365 -1.47 1.31 -29.85
CA GLU A 365 -0.52 1.59 -28.78
C GLU A 365 -0.50 0.49 -27.72
N GLU A 366 0.70 0.20 -27.21
CA GLU A 366 0.90 -0.79 -26.16
C GLU A 366 1.91 -0.27 -25.15
N LEU A 367 1.92 -0.88 -23.96
CA LEU A 367 3.01 -0.66 -23.02
C LEU A 367 4.26 -1.38 -23.52
N ILE A 368 5.39 -0.66 -23.55
CA ILE A 368 6.66 -1.14 -24.07
C ILE A 368 7.70 -1.06 -22.94
N PRO A 369 8.37 -2.18 -22.57
CA PRO A 369 9.46 -2.13 -21.61
C PRO A 369 10.63 -1.32 -22.14
N LYS A 370 11.48 -0.85 -21.23
CA LYS A 370 12.74 -0.20 -21.60
C LYS A 370 13.62 -1.14 -22.42
N GLU A 371 14.42 -0.58 -23.30
CA GLU A 371 15.27 -1.31 -24.23
C GLU A 371 16.17 -2.39 -23.55
N PRO A 372 16.84 -2.12 -22.41
CA PRO A 372 17.60 -3.15 -21.69
C PRO A 372 16.76 -4.32 -21.18
N GLU A 373 15.53 -4.06 -20.73
CA GLU A 373 14.61 -5.10 -20.24
C GLU A 373 14.16 -6.02 -21.38
N ARG A 374 13.95 -5.46 -22.57
CA ARG A 374 13.60 -6.24 -23.77
C ARG A 374 14.75 -7.15 -24.17
N ARG A 375 15.97 -6.62 -24.25
CA ARG A 375 17.17 -7.41 -24.58
C ARG A 375 17.40 -8.55 -23.58
N ALA A 376 17.29 -8.25 -22.29
CA ALA A 376 17.47 -9.23 -21.21
C ALA A 376 16.44 -10.38 -21.27
N LEU A 377 15.17 -10.07 -21.58
CA LEU A 377 14.14 -11.10 -21.73
C LEU A 377 14.27 -11.91 -23.01
N LYS A 378 14.71 -11.28 -24.11
CA LYS A 378 15.03 -12.01 -25.34
C LYS A 378 16.13 -13.04 -25.08
N LEU A 379 17.16 -12.67 -24.31
CA LEU A 379 18.21 -13.58 -23.87
C LEU A 379 17.68 -14.70 -22.96
N LEU A 380 16.85 -14.36 -21.96
CA LEU A 380 16.23 -15.36 -21.07
C LEU A 380 15.42 -16.39 -21.88
N ARG A 381 14.62 -15.91 -22.84
CA ARG A 381 13.82 -16.78 -23.71
C ARG A 381 14.72 -17.71 -24.53
N GLN A 382 15.75 -17.18 -25.19
CA GLN A 382 16.72 -17.99 -25.93
C GLN A 382 17.40 -19.04 -25.05
N THR A 383 17.68 -18.70 -23.78
CA THR A 383 18.25 -19.64 -22.80
C THR A 383 17.27 -20.75 -22.46
N CYS A 384 16.00 -20.41 -22.20
CA CYS A 384 14.94 -21.38 -21.96
C CYS A 384 14.70 -22.31 -23.15
N ASP A 385 14.69 -21.77 -24.37
CA ASP A 385 14.47 -22.54 -25.60
C ASP A 385 15.65 -23.47 -25.93
N SER A 386 16.86 -23.16 -25.43
CA SER A 386 18.07 -23.95 -25.67
C SER A 386 18.26 -25.15 -24.72
N SER A 387 17.48 -25.26 -23.64
CA SER A 387 17.71 -26.26 -22.59
C SER A 387 16.44 -26.99 -22.19
N ASP A 388 16.44 -28.32 -22.33
CA ASP A 388 15.34 -29.19 -21.91
C ASP A 388 15.09 -29.20 -20.39
N LYS A 389 16.06 -28.71 -19.60
CA LYS A 389 15.96 -28.60 -18.14
C LYS A 389 15.13 -27.41 -17.67
N LEU A 390 14.74 -26.54 -18.60
CA LEU A 390 13.96 -25.34 -18.34
C LEU A 390 12.57 -25.50 -18.94
N SER A 391 11.54 -25.22 -18.15
CA SER A 391 10.18 -25.14 -18.67
C SER A 391 9.45 -23.93 -18.11
N ILE A 392 8.73 -23.22 -18.97
CA ILE A 392 7.91 -22.09 -18.56
C ILE A 392 6.52 -22.62 -18.24
N SER A 393 5.98 -22.22 -17.08
CA SER A 393 4.64 -22.67 -16.65
C SER A 393 3.59 -22.41 -17.72
N LYS A 394 2.67 -23.34 -17.97
CA LYS A 394 1.54 -23.12 -18.89
C LYS A 394 0.36 -22.40 -18.22
N SER A 395 0.27 -22.45 -16.88
CA SER A 395 -0.70 -21.68 -16.09
C SER A 395 -0.25 -20.21 -16.01
N GLY A 396 -1.20 -19.27 -15.98
CA GLY A 396 -1.00 -17.83 -16.16
C GLY A 396 -0.08 -17.07 -15.18
N GLU A 397 0.70 -17.77 -14.35
CA GLU A 397 1.72 -17.17 -13.50
C GLU A 397 3.08 -17.11 -14.24
N SER A 398 3.82 -16.00 -14.06
CA SER A 398 5.19 -15.85 -14.58
C SER A 398 6.17 -16.68 -13.79
N VAL A 399 6.21 -17.96 -14.12
CA VAL A 399 6.99 -18.96 -13.40
C VAL A 399 7.85 -19.74 -14.37
N VAL A 400 9.13 -19.80 -14.08
CA VAL A 400 10.10 -20.68 -14.75
C VAL A 400 10.40 -21.84 -13.81
N TYR A 401 10.21 -23.06 -14.30
CA TYR A 401 10.62 -24.29 -13.64
C TYR A 401 12.01 -24.68 -14.12
N VAL A 402 12.85 -25.12 -13.19
CA VAL A 402 14.25 -25.46 -13.42
C VAL A 402 14.52 -26.83 -12.81
N GLU A 403 15.12 -27.73 -13.58
CA GLU A 403 15.71 -28.98 -13.08
C GLU A 403 17.20 -28.75 -12.79
N GLY A 404 17.59 -28.90 -11.52
CA GLY A 404 18.98 -28.75 -11.09
C GLY A 404 19.81 -29.99 -11.35
N THR A 405 21.14 -29.84 -11.38
CA THR A 405 22.11 -30.95 -11.40
C THR A 405 21.94 -31.97 -10.26
N SER A 406 21.35 -31.58 -9.13
CA SER A 406 21.02 -32.48 -8.03
C SER A 406 19.81 -33.39 -8.30
N GLY A 407 19.08 -33.19 -9.41
CA GLY A 407 17.80 -33.85 -9.70
C GLY A 407 16.59 -33.25 -8.95
N LEU A 408 16.79 -32.17 -8.19
CA LEU A 408 15.70 -31.42 -7.55
C LEU A 408 15.11 -30.39 -8.52
N PHE A 409 13.86 -30.02 -8.26
CA PHE A 409 13.12 -29.07 -9.07
C PHE A 409 12.97 -27.75 -8.33
N TYR A 410 13.10 -26.66 -9.08
CA TYR A 410 12.96 -25.30 -8.59
C TYR A 410 11.92 -24.53 -9.38
N GLN A 411 11.30 -23.57 -8.71
CA GLN A 411 10.31 -22.65 -9.26
C GLN A 411 10.82 -21.22 -9.03
N VAL A 412 11.04 -20.48 -10.11
CA VAL A 412 11.40 -19.06 -10.09
C VAL A 412 10.20 -18.25 -10.56
N GLY A 413 9.53 -17.58 -9.63
CA GLY A 413 8.32 -16.80 -9.90
C GLY A 413 8.55 -15.30 -9.81
N SER A 414 7.79 -14.53 -10.58
CA SER A 414 7.71 -13.08 -10.44
C SER A 414 7.09 -12.62 -9.13
N GLY A 415 7.64 -11.57 -8.51
CA GLY A 415 7.01 -10.90 -7.38
C GLY A 415 7.92 -10.70 -6.17
N PRO A 416 7.41 -10.12 -5.07
CA PRO A 416 8.21 -9.77 -3.91
C PRO A 416 8.66 -11.03 -3.14
N GLY A 417 9.89 -11.48 -3.37
CA GLY A 417 10.50 -12.61 -2.67
C GLY A 417 11.34 -12.23 -1.47
N ALA A 418 12.26 -13.12 -1.10
CA ALA A 418 13.08 -12.98 0.10
C ALA A 418 13.82 -11.63 0.11
N HIS A 419 13.81 -10.93 1.24
CA HIS A 419 14.41 -9.60 1.40
C HIS A 419 13.96 -8.57 0.34
N ASN A 420 12.71 -8.68 -0.13
CA ASN A 420 12.12 -7.80 -1.14
C ASN A 420 12.85 -7.88 -2.49
N ALA A 421 13.39 -9.06 -2.84
CA ALA A 421 13.82 -9.37 -4.19
C ALA A 421 12.65 -9.28 -5.17
N ARG A 422 12.94 -8.97 -6.44
CA ARG A 422 11.94 -8.86 -7.52
C ARG A 422 11.41 -10.21 -8.03
N PHE A 423 11.92 -11.30 -7.48
CA PHE A 423 11.55 -12.67 -7.80
C PHE A 423 11.41 -13.51 -6.51
N THR A 424 10.73 -14.64 -6.64
CA THR A 424 10.52 -15.66 -5.62
C THR A 424 11.20 -16.96 -6.06
N VAL A 425 11.74 -17.71 -5.10
CA VAL A 425 12.34 -19.04 -5.37
C VAL A 425 11.71 -20.05 -4.44
N LYS A 426 11.23 -21.16 -5.02
CA LYS A 426 10.78 -22.34 -4.27
C LYS A 426 11.46 -23.59 -4.82
N GLY A 427 11.63 -24.61 -3.98
CA GLY A 427 12.14 -25.92 -4.39
C GLY A 427 11.23 -27.05 -3.94
N ALA A 428 11.23 -28.15 -4.71
CA ALA A 428 10.56 -29.40 -4.37
C ALA A 428 11.33 -30.62 -4.91
N LYS A 429 10.85 -31.82 -4.55
CA LYS A 429 11.45 -33.08 -5.02
C LYS A 429 10.94 -33.49 -6.41
N SER A 430 9.79 -32.96 -6.82
CA SER A 430 9.22 -33.23 -8.14
C SER A 430 8.55 -31.97 -8.71
N LEU A 431 8.44 -31.92 -10.04
CA LEU A 431 7.76 -30.83 -10.74
C LEU A 431 6.27 -30.72 -10.34
N SER A 432 5.59 -31.85 -10.14
CA SER A 432 4.17 -31.89 -9.77
C SER A 432 3.89 -31.18 -8.44
N GLN A 433 4.79 -31.32 -7.45
CA GLN A 433 4.66 -30.63 -6.15
C GLN A 433 4.73 -29.11 -6.31
N LEU A 434 5.60 -28.61 -7.20
CA LEU A 434 5.67 -27.17 -7.48
C LEU A 434 4.40 -26.67 -8.15
N GLN A 435 3.88 -27.42 -9.13
CA GLN A 435 2.66 -27.07 -9.85
C GLN A 435 1.41 -27.06 -8.95
N GLN A 436 1.39 -27.88 -7.90
CA GLN A 436 0.34 -27.91 -6.87
C GLN A 436 0.54 -26.84 -5.78
N GLY A 437 1.62 -26.06 -5.83
CA GLY A 437 1.91 -24.99 -4.87
C GLY A 437 2.60 -25.44 -3.58
N GLU A 438 3.01 -26.70 -3.48
CA GLU A 438 3.64 -27.32 -2.30
C GLU A 438 5.16 -27.04 -2.18
N GLY A 439 5.70 -26.18 -3.03
CA GLY A 439 7.13 -25.83 -3.02
C GLY A 439 7.58 -25.11 -1.75
N LYS A 440 8.74 -25.50 -1.22
CA LYS A 440 9.38 -24.85 -0.07
C LYS A 440 10.14 -23.60 -0.50
N ALA A 441 9.90 -22.46 0.14
CA ALA A 441 10.60 -21.21 -0.18
C ALA A 441 12.11 -21.30 0.12
N ILE A 442 12.94 -20.86 -0.83
CA ILE A 442 14.41 -20.78 -0.70
C ILE A 442 14.82 -19.30 -0.63
N CYS A 443 15.66 -18.96 0.34
CA CYS A 443 16.11 -17.58 0.55
C CYS A 443 17.22 -17.19 -0.43
N ILE A 444 16.84 -16.78 -1.65
CA ILE A 444 17.74 -16.16 -2.63
C ILE A 444 17.27 -14.72 -2.85
N HIS A 445 18.20 -13.77 -2.80
CA HIS A 445 17.87 -12.35 -2.93
C HIS A 445 18.97 -11.54 -3.60
N GLU A 446 18.59 -10.41 -4.19
CA GLU A 446 19.51 -9.47 -4.87
C GLU A 446 20.30 -8.64 -3.84
N LYS A 447 21.62 -8.50 -4.02
CA LYS A 447 22.49 -7.60 -3.24
C LYS A 447 23.22 -6.61 -4.16
N GLY A 448 23.47 -5.39 -3.67
CA GLY A 448 24.30 -4.39 -4.35
C GLY A 448 23.90 -4.11 -5.80
N HIS A 449 24.84 -4.31 -6.73
CA HIS A 449 24.68 -4.03 -8.17
C HIS A 449 23.57 -4.84 -8.85
N PHE A 450 23.21 -6.02 -8.35
CA PHE A 450 22.15 -6.86 -8.94
C PHE A 450 20.77 -6.18 -8.94
N LYS A 451 20.51 -5.26 -7.99
CA LYS A 451 19.25 -4.48 -7.97
C LYS A 451 19.13 -3.47 -9.12
N LYS A 452 20.23 -3.14 -9.79
CA LYS A 452 20.28 -2.21 -10.93
C LYS A 452 20.19 -2.93 -12.27
N LEU A 453 20.35 -4.24 -12.30
CA LEU A 453 20.30 -5.03 -13.52
C LEU A 453 18.85 -5.14 -14.05
N PRO A 454 18.68 -5.22 -15.38
CA PRO A 454 17.42 -5.62 -16.00
C PRO A 454 16.87 -6.90 -15.37
N LEU A 455 15.55 -6.99 -15.27
CA LEU A 455 14.89 -8.11 -14.63
C LEU A 455 15.19 -9.43 -15.33
N GLY A 456 15.23 -9.42 -16.67
CA GLY A 456 15.58 -10.61 -17.46
C GLY A 456 16.97 -11.17 -17.11
N ASP A 457 17.97 -10.31 -16.90
CA ASP A 457 19.34 -10.72 -16.55
C ASP A 457 19.39 -11.33 -15.16
N VAL A 458 18.62 -10.77 -14.22
CA VAL A 458 18.50 -11.32 -12.87
C VAL A 458 17.80 -12.68 -12.91
N PHE A 459 16.70 -12.81 -13.64
CA PHE A 459 16.02 -14.10 -13.81
C PHE A 459 16.94 -15.13 -14.45
N ALA A 460 17.66 -14.78 -15.51
CA ALA A 460 18.62 -15.66 -16.17
C ALA A 460 19.73 -16.08 -15.21
N SER A 461 20.30 -15.15 -14.44
CA SER A 461 21.34 -15.47 -13.46
C SER A 461 20.84 -16.43 -12.38
N VAL A 462 19.63 -16.21 -11.84
CA VAL A 462 19.04 -17.11 -10.83
C VAL A 462 18.73 -18.47 -11.42
N VAL A 463 18.14 -18.52 -12.62
CA VAL A 463 17.83 -19.77 -13.33
C VAL A 463 19.09 -20.57 -13.60
N LEU A 464 20.16 -19.95 -14.13
CA LEU A 464 21.44 -20.62 -14.37
C LEU A 464 22.10 -21.12 -13.06
N THR A 465 21.99 -20.34 -11.98
CA THR A 465 22.47 -20.74 -10.65
C THR A 465 21.74 -21.98 -10.13
N LEU A 466 20.43 -22.09 -10.38
CA LEU A 466 19.62 -23.24 -9.97
C LEU A 466 19.78 -24.44 -10.91
N MET A 467 20.14 -24.21 -12.16
CA MET A 467 20.41 -25.27 -13.13
C MET A 467 21.69 -26.03 -12.76
N ASP A 468 22.75 -25.31 -12.34
CA ASP A 468 23.98 -25.87 -11.76
C ASP A 468 23.98 -25.71 -10.22
N ASP A 469 22.95 -26.27 -9.60
CA ASP A 469 22.69 -26.12 -8.16
C ASP A 469 23.75 -26.76 -7.27
N LEU A 470 24.40 -27.86 -7.69
CA LEU A 470 25.46 -28.51 -6.92
C LEU A 470 26.70 -27.61 -6.81
N THR A 471 27.12 -27.00 -7.91
CA THR A 471 28.24 -26.05 -7.90
C THR A 471 27.87 -24.79 -7.13
N SER A 472 26.65 -24.29 -7.33
CA SER A 472 26.15 -23.07 -6.70
C SER A 472 25.92 -23.21 -5.19
N ALA A 473 25.58 -24.41 -4.70
CA ALA A 473 25.40 -24.71 -3.28
C ALA A 473 26.66 -24.44 -2.46
N ASN A 474 27.86 -24.56 -3.06
CA ASN A 474 29.13 -24.24 -2.39
C ASN A 474 29.23 -22.76 -1.97
N LYS A 475 28.45 -21.88 -2.61
CA LYS A 475 28.44 -20.44 -2.35
C LYS A 475 27.12 -19.95 -1.73
N LEU A 476 26.07 -20.76 -1.77
CA LEU A 476 24.71 -20.40 -1.35
C LEU A 476 24.20 -21.38 -0.29
N GLU A 477 24.41 -21.04 0.98
CA GLU A 477 23.97 -21.84 2.12
C GLU A 477 22.47 -22.22 2.10
N PRO A 478 21.52 -21.32 1.74
CA PRO A 478 20.10 -21.68 1.70
C PRO A 478 19.79 -22.77 0.66
N LEU A 479 20.55 -22.80 -0.44
CA LEU A 479 20.43 -23.81 -1.50
C LEU A 479 21.06 -25.13 -1.04
N ALA A 480 22.26 -25.08 -0.45
CA ALA A 480 22.93 -26.26 0.11
C ALA A 480 22.08 -26.96 1.18
N GLY A 481 21.50 -26.19 2.10
CA GLY A 481 20.60 -26.72 3.12
C GLY A 481 19.30 -27.29 2.54
N PHE A 482 18.80 -26.74 1.43
CA PHE A 482 17.65 -27.31 0.73
C PHE A 482 18.00 -28.65 0.07
N ILE A 483 19.12 -28.73 -0.66
CA ILE A 483 19.59 -29.95 -1.32
C ILE A 483 19.85 -31.04 -0.27
N HIS A 484 20.56 -30.74 0.81
CA HIS A 484 20.87 -31.72 1.86
C HIS A 484 19.62 -32.37 2.47
N ARG A 485 18.53 -31.60 2.65
CA ARG A 485 17.28 -32.10 3.25
C ARG A 485 16.40 -32.88 2.28
N ASN A 486 16.58 -32.68 0.97
CA ASN A 486 15.63 -33.19 -0.03
C ASN A 486 16.25 -34.07 -1.11
N GLY A 487 17.57 -34.11 -1.23
CA GLY A 487 18.30 -34.95 -2.17
C GLY A 487 18.07 -36.44 -1.91
N SER A 488 18.07 -37.21 -2.99
CA SER A 488 17.86 -38.65 -2.98
C SER A 488 19.10 -39.36 -2.44
N GLY A 489 19.12 -39.66 -1.14
CA GLY A 489 20.01 -40.66 -0.54
C GLY A 489 21.49 -40.27 -0.42
N GLY A 490 21.94 -40.08 0.82
CA GLY A 490 23.15 -40.73 1.38
C GLY A 490 24.55 -40.46 0.84
N ASP A 491 24.78 -40.15 -0.44
CA ASP A 491 26.03 -40.61 -1.07
C ASP A 491 26.87 -39.54 -1.81
N PHE A 492 26.48 -38.26 -1.79
CA PHE A 492 27.20 -37.22 -2.54
C PHE A 492 28.18 -36.35 -1.72
N LEU A 493 28.32 -36.59 -0.41
CA LEU A 493 29.29 -35.90 0.44
C LEU A 493 30.27 -36.82 1.20
N GLU A 494 30.23 -38.14 1.00
CA GLU A 494 31.24 -39.05 1.58
C GLU A 494 32.61 -39.01 0.85
N ARG A 495 32.75 -38.20 -0.22
CA ARG A 495 34.01 -38.01 -0.96
C ARG A 495 34.73 -36.67 -0.73
N ARG A 496 34.48 -36.01 0.39
CA ARG A 496 35.44 -35.02 0.92
C ARG A 496 35.82 -35.38 2.34
N GLU A 497 36.88 -36.18 2.39
CA GLU A 497 37.92 -36.22 3.42
C GLU A 497 37.63 -35.37 4.67
N ALA A 498 37.29 -36.06 5.76
CA ALA A 498 38.15 -36.17 6.94
C ALA A 498 39.08 -34.98 7.28
N GLU A 499 38.60 -33.74 7.23
CA GLU A 499 38.94 -32.82 8.31
C GLU A 499 38.00 -33.11 9.45
N VAL A 500 38.51 -33.86 10.42
CA VAL A 500 37.87 -34.05 11.72
C VAL A 500 37.54 -32.66 12.25
N ILE A 501 36.30 -32.24 12.06
CA ILE A 501 35.71 -31.13 12.81
C ILE A 501 35.86 -31.58 14.26
N PRO A 502 36.72 -30.92 15.06
CA PRO A 502 36.97 -31.39 16.41
C PRO A 502 35.66 -31.40 17.17
N ARG A 503 35.45 -32.37 18.08
CA ARG A 503 34.23 -32.42 18.92
C ARG A 503 33.88 -31.09 19.60
N TRP A 504 34.86 -30.19 19.78
CA TRP A 504 34.62 -28.83 20.28
C TRP A 504 33.89 -27.92 19.28
N LEU A 505 34.08 -28.05 17.96
CA LEU A 505 33.31 -27.33 16.94
C LEU A 505 31.87 -27.85 16.79
N ASP A 506 31.63 -29.14 17.01
CA ASP A 506 30.26 -29.68 17.12
C ASP A 506 29.60 -29.30 18.44
N HIS A 507 30.39 -29.16 19.53
CA HIS A 507 29.94 -28.53 20.77
C HIS A 507 29.64 -27.04 20.58
N GLU A 508 30.36 -26.34 19.70
CA GLU A 508 30.05 -24.96 19.33
C GLU A 508 28.82 -24.87 18.42
N ARG A 509 28.68 -25.69 17.37
CA ARG A 509 27.51 -25.72 16.46
C ARG A 509 26.22 -26.12 17.18
N ASN A 510 26.29 -27.09 18.10
CA ASN A 510 25.16 -27.45 18.96
C ASN A 510 24.88 -26.43 20.08
N ARG A 511 25.85 -25.57 20.45
CA ARG A 511 25.59 -24.36 21.26
C ARG A 511 24.77 -23.30 20.52
N TRP A 512 24.68 -23.33 19.18
CA TRP A 512 23.93 -22.33 18.41
C TRP A 512 22.43 -22.63 18.27
N PHE A 513 21.98 -23.88 18.50
CA PHE A 513 20.56 -24.27 18.36
C PHE A 513 19.84 -24.57 19.68
N LEU A 514 20.55 -24.64 20.81
CA LEU A 514 19.96 -24.89 22.13
C LEU A 514 20.46 -23.89 23.17
N ARG A 515 19.97 -22.65 23.12
CA ARG A 515 19.73 -21.80 24.31
C ARG A 515 18.59 -20.82 24.00
N ARG A 516 17.44 -21.03 24.63
CA ARG A 516 16.20 -20.25 24.48
C ARG A 516 16.25 -18.84 25.12
N ASP A 517 17.34 -18.43 25.76
CA ASP A 517 17.37 -17.16 26.54
C ASP A 517 17.99 -15.94 25.85
N ARG A 518 18.34 -16.00 24.55
CA ARG A 518 19.18 -14.97 23.91
C ARG A 518 18.45 -13.82 23.21
N GLY A 519 17.15 -13.94 22.96
CA GLY A 519 16.33 -12.86 22.37
C GLY A 519 15.91 -11.79 23.39
N ARG A 520 16.08 -12.05 24.68
CA ARG A 520 15.62 -11.16 25.76
C ARG A 520 16.42 -9.87 25.84
N TRP A 521 17.75 -9.95 25.63
CA TRP A 521 18.65 -8.80 25.75
C TRP A 521 18.37 -7.67 24.75
N LEU A 522 18.02 -8.04 23.52
CA LEU A 522 17.81 -7.10 22.42
C LEU A 522 16.35 -6.66 22.25
N ASN A 523 15.40 -7.34 22.92
CA ASN A 523 13.97 -7.05 22.76
C ASN A 523 13.32 -6.58 24.07
N ILE A 524 13.65 -7.20 25.22
CA ILE A 524 12.99 -6.92 26.50
C ILE A 524 13.60 -5.71 27.17
N PHE A 525 14.92 -5.65 27.35
CA PHE A 525 15.54 -4.55 28.11
C PHE A 525 15.45 -3.16 27.44
N PRO A 526 15.48 -3.04 26.11
CA PRO A 526 15.17 -1.76 25.46
C PRO A 526 13.74 -1.28 25.75
N GLU A 527 12.76 -2.19 25.75
CA GLU A 527 11.36 -1.87 26.10
C GLU A 527 11.19 -1.58 27.60
N VAL A 528 11.86 -2.33 28.47
CA VAL A 528 11.90 -2.06 29.92
C VAL A 528 12.45 -0.65 30.17
N TYR A 529 13.56 -0.27 29.53
CA TYR A 529 14.09 1.08 29.66
C TYR A 529 13.13 2.14 29.12
N ARG A 530 12.44 1.87 28.00
CA ARG A 530 11.41 2.76 27.46
C ARG A 530 10.26 2.97 28.45
N ILE A 531 9.86 1.95 29.19
CA ILE A 531 8.84 2.07 30.24
C ILE A 531 9.38 2.95 31.37
N LEU A 532 10.58 2.63 31.88
CA LEU A 532 11.19 3.33 33.01
C LEU A 532 11.35 4.84 32.78
N ILE A 533 11.73 5.27 31.56
CA ILE A 533 11.87 6.70 31.26
C ILE A 533 10.53 7.45 31.15
N ASN A 534 9.42 6.75 30.90
CA ASN A 534 8.09 7.34 30.71
C ASN A 534 7.21 7.33 31.97
N LEU A 535 7.63 6.67 33.05
CA LEU A 535 6.88 6.63 34.32
C LEU A 535 6.91 7.99 35.04
N PRO A 536 5.85 8.44 35.72
CA PRO A 536 5.90 9.69 36.48
C PRO A 536 6.93 9.64 37.63
N ILE A 537 7.35 10.81 38.13
CA ILE A 537 8.10 10.92 39.39
C ILE A 537 7.20 10.40 40.52
N GLY A 538 7.77 9.62 41.44
CA GLY A 538 7.06 8.92 42.52
C GLY A 538 6.60 7.50 42.16
N SER A 539 6.82 7.03 40.92
CA SER A 539 6.58 5.62 40.57
C SER A 539 7.54 4.69 41.30
N VAL A 540 7.03 3.56 41.80
CA VAL A 540 7.80 2.54 42.52
C VAL A 540 8.00 1.31 41.63
N LEU A 541 9.26 0.93 41.40
CA LEU A 541 9.70 -0.29 40.74
C LEU A 541 10.16 -1.30 41.79
N ARG A 542 9.64 -2.51 41.76
CA ARG A 542 10.04 -3.63 42.63
C ARG A 542 10.85 -4.65 41.86
N LEU A 543 12.09 -4.87 42.29
CA LEU A 543 13.00 -5.87 41.72
C LEU A 543 13.13 -7.07 42.68
N PRO A 544 12.98 -8.30 42.18
CA PRO A 544 13.07 -9.49 43.02
C PRO A 544 14.49 -9.74 43.53
N ILE A 545 14.58 -10.24 44.77
CA ILE A 545 15.82 -10.65 45.44
C ILE A 545 16.19 -12.08 45.04
N VAL A 546 15.19 -12.96 44.95
CA VAL A 546 15.36 -14.36 44.53
C VAL A 546 14.99 -14.48 43.05
N LEU A 547 15.87 -15.08 42.26
CA LEU A 547 15.69 -15.27 40.81
C LEU A 547 15.53 -16.77 40.49
N PRO A 548 14.74 -17.15 39.47
CA PRO A 548 13.98 -16.28 38.57
C PRO A 548 12.64 -15.83 39.18
N ASN A 549 12.30 -14.54 39.04
CA ASN A 549 11.03 -13.98 39.54
C ASN A 549 10.72 -12.67 38.76
N PRO A 550 9.48 -12.17 38.70
CA PRO A 550 9.18 -10.99 37.91
C PRO A 550 9.55 -9.70 38.63
N ALA A 551 10.04 -8.70 37.90
CA ALA A 551 10.02 -7.31 38.32
C ALA A 551 8.65 -6.70 38.05
N ILE A 552 8.19 -5.81 38.93
CA ILE A 552 6.84 -5.24 38.93
C ILE A 552 6.94 -3.72 39.12
N ILE A 553 6.06 -2.96 38.47
CA ILE A 553 5.90 -1.53 38.74
C ILE A 553 4.56 -1.30 39.45
N ASP A 554 4.61 -0.68 40.62
CA ASP A 554 3.44 -0.41 41.44
C ASP A 554 2.42 0.44 40.69
N ASN A 555 1.13 0.15 40.91
CA ASN A 555 0.01 0.82 40.24
C ASN A 555 0.01 0.69 38.71
N THR A 556 0.67 -0.34 38.16
CA THR A 556 0.61 -0.68 36.73
C THR A 556 0.48 -2.19 36.53
N GLU A 557 0.00 -2.62 35.36
CA GLU A 557 -0.02 -4.04 34.97
C GLU A 557 1.32 -4.54 34.41
N VAL A 558 2.37 -3.72 34.47
CA VAL A 558 3.66 -4.04 33.86
C VAL A 558 4.46 -4.95 34.79
N ALA A 559 4.68 -6.18 34.33
CA ALA A 559 5.62 -7.11 34.93
C ALA A 559 6.46 -7.83 33.87
N TRP A 560 7.71 -8.15 34.20
CA TRP A 560 8.56 -8.98 33.34
C TRP A 560 9.47 -9.87 34.18
N LEU A 561 9.72 -11.09 33.69
CA LEU A 561 10.57 -12.06 34.37
C LEU A 561 12.03 -11.59 34.35
N ILE A 562 12.74 -11.73 35.48
CA ILE A 562 14.20 -11.61 35.55
C ILE A 562 14.76 -13.01 35.81
N ASP A 563 15.50 -13.55 34.84
CA ASP A 563 15.90 -14.95 34.84
C ASP A 563 17.26 -15.17 35.50
N THR A 564 18.15 -14.17 35.40
CA THR A 564 19.55 -14.31 35.84
C THR A 564 20.03 -13.09 36.60
N ALA A 565 21.07 -13.27 37.42
CA ALA A 565 21.70 -12.18 38.15
C ALA A 565 22.22 -11.07 37.22
N ASP A 566 22.73 -11.41 36.03
CA ASP A 566 23.17 -10.44 35.03
C ASP A 566 21.99 -9.58 34.51
N GLU A 567 20.81 -10.19 34.29
CA GLU A 567 19.59 -9.46 33.91
C GLU A 567 19.12 -8.52 35.04
N GLY A 568 19.15 -9.01 36.28
CA GLY A 568 18.80 -8.21 37.45
C GLY A 568 19.70 -6.98 37.62
N GLU A 569 21.00 -7.14 37.41
CA GLU A 569 21.95 -6.02 37.48
C GLU A 569 21.80 -5.02 36.34
N LEU A 570 21.50 -5.50 35.12
CA LEU A 570 21.19 -4.63 34.00
C LEU A 570 19.94 -3.79 34.27
N VAL A 571 18.85 -4.41 34.74
CA VAL A 571 17.60 -3.70 35.06
C VAL A 571 17.82 -2.68 36.17
N ARG A 572 18.58 -3.03 37.21
CA ARG A 572 18.95 -2.09 38.29
C ARG A 572 19.74 -0.89 37.76
N SER A 573 20.67 -1.13 36.85
CA SER A 573 21.47 -0.07 36.20
C SER A 573 20.60 0.82 35.31
N LEU A 574 19.69 0.25 34.52
CA LEU A 574 18.73 0.97 33.69
C LEU A 574 17.75 1.82 34.53
N ALA A 575 17.28 1.30 35.67
CA ALA A 575 16.44 2.04 36.60
C ALA A 575 17.20 3.25 37.18
N ARG A 576 18.46 3.08 37.60
CA ARG A 576 19.30 4.18 38.08
C ARG A 576 19.49 5.26 37.02
N LEU A 577 19.71 4.86 35.76
CA LEU A 577 19.81 5.75 34.60
C LEU A 577 18.50 6.46 34.26
N ALA A 578 17.35 5.87 34.58
CA ALA A 578 16.03 6.49 34.40
C ALA A 578 15.63 7.41 35.58
N GLY A 579 16.43 7.47 36.65
CA GLY A 579 16.22 8.33 37.82
C GLY A 579 15.58 7.66 39.03
N PHE A 580 15.60 6.32 39.08
CA PHE A 580 15.16 5.55 40.23
C PHE A 580 16.27 5.42 41.30
N ARG A 581 15.88 5.43 42.57
CA ARG A 581 16.76 5.20 43.74
C ARG A 581 16.10 4.23 44.71
N ASP A 582 16.92 3.53 45.49
CA ASP A 582 16.45 2.61 46.53
C ASP A 582 15.50 3.37 47.48
N ALA A 583 14.32 2.80 47.72
CA ALA A 583 13.26 3.40 48.52
C ALA A 583 12.78 2.40 49.57
N ASN A 584 12.65 2.84 50.83
CA ASN A 584 12.10 2.02 51.91
C ASN A 584 10.56 2.12 51.95
N VAL A 585 9.91 1.93 50.79
CA VAL A 585 8.47 2.12 50.63
C VAL A 585 7.79 0.77 50.46
N GLY A 586 7.07 0.34 51.50
CA GLY A 586 6.23 -0.86 51.51
C GLY A 586 6.99 -2.15 51.25
N ASP A 587 7.51 -2.75 52.32
CA ASP A 587 8.26 -4.01 52.27
C ASP A 587 7.37 -5.16 51.77
N ILE A 588 7.68 -5.66 50.58
CA ILE A 588 7.21 -6.96 50.11
C ILE A 588 8.37 -7.94 50.30
N GLU A 589 8.15 -9.01 51.06
CA GLU A 589 9.17 -10.04 51.26
C GLU A 589 9.70 -10.54 49.90
N GLY A 590 11.02 -10.51 49.74
CA GLY A 590 11.68 -10.97 48.52
C GLY A 590 11.83 -9.93 47.40
N TYR A 591 11.53 -8.64 47.64
CA TYR A 591 11.70 -7.56 46.67
C TYR A 591 12.44 -6.34 47.23
N ASN A 592 13.26 -5.70 46.39
CA ASN A 592 13.83 -4.38 46.62
C ASN A 592 13.00 -3.32 45.90
N ALA A 593 12.52 -2.31 46.63
CA ALA A 593 11.75 -1.21 46.06
C ALA A 593 12.67 -0.04 45.64
N PHE A 594 12.37 0.53 44.48
CA PHE A 594 13.05 1.67 43.90
C PHE A 594 12.01 2.74 43.54
N GLU A 595 12.17 3.96 44.02
CA GLU A 595 11.29 5.08 43.68
C GLU A 595 11.93 6.01 42.66
N ARG A 596 11.15 6.46 41.67
CA ARG A 596 11.59 7.46 40.69
C ARG A 596 11.59 8.85 41.32
N ILE A 597 12.74 9.33 41.75
CA ILE A 597 12.85 10.63 42.44
C ILE A 597 13.25 11.79 41.52
N MET A 598 13.76 11.51 40.32
CA MET A 598 14.23 12.56 39.41
C MET A 598 14.15 12.15 37.94
N VAL A 599 14.22 13.15 37.05
CA VAL A 599 14.43 12.97 35.61
C VAL A 599 15.88 13.32 35.31
N PRO A 600 16.70 12.41 34.78
CA PRO A 600 18.10 12.68 34.49
C PRO A 600 18.24 13.47 33.17
N ILE A 601 18.93 14.61 33.24
CA ILE A 601 18.93 15.65 32.19
C ILE A 601 20.21 15.59 31.34
N ASP A 602 21.35 15.28 31.96
CA ASP A 602 22.67 15.30 31.31
C ASP A 602 23.41 13.96 31.44
N GLY A 603 24.23 13.62 30.44
CA GLY A 603 25.15 12.45 30.51
C GLY A 603 24.53 11.07 30.27
N VAL A 604 23.19 10.92 30.34
CA VAL A 604 22.48 9.61 30.27
C VAL A 604 22.90 8.74 29.09
N ARG A 605 23.09 9.35 27.90
CA ARG A 605 23.47 8.60 26.71
C ARG A 605 24.89 8.05 26.79
N ARG A 606 25.82 8.79 27.39
CA ARG A 606 27.19 8.34 27.63
C ARG A 606 27.19 7.18 28.63
N ASP A 607 26.47 7.36 29.74
CA ASP A 607 26.42 6.38 30.82
C ASP A 607 25.73 5.07 30.37
N LEU A 608 24.71 5.18 29.51
CA LEU A 608 24.06 4.03 28.87
C LEU A 608 25.03 3.23 27.98
N VAL A 609 25.87 3.92 27.20
CA VAL A 609 26.88 3.28 26.34
C VAL A 609 27.93 2.56 27.19
N GLU A 610 28.45 3.23 28.23
CA GLU A 610 29.45 2.66 29.14
C GLU A 610 28.88 1.44 29.89
N MET A 611 27.64 1.53 30.36
CA MET A 611 26.95 0.46 31.08
C MET A 611 26.64 -0.76 30.20
N LEU A 612 26.24 -0.57 28.94
CA LEU A 612 25.91 -1.68 28.04
C LEU A 612 27.15 -2.43 27.52
N GLY A 613 28.31 -1.79 27.47
CA GLY A 613 29.54 -2.35 26.88
C GLY A 613 29.98 -3.72 27.44
N PRO A 614 29.97 -3.97 28.75
CA PRO A 614 30.24 -5.30 29.32
C PRO A 614 29.20 -6.37 28.97
N TYR A 615 27.93 -5.99 28.75
CA TYR A 615 26.87 -6.92 28.35
C TYR A 615 26.94 -7.21 26.85
N GLU A 616 27.20 -6.20 26.03
CA GLU A 616 27.42 -6.35 24.59
C GLU A 616 28.62 -7.28 24.30
N ARG A 617 29.72 -7.16 25.06
CA ARG A 617 30.87 -8.07 24.92
C ARG A 617 30.58 -9.51 25.36
N ARG A 618 29.70 -9.71 26.34
CA ARG A 618 29.38 -11.03 26.90
C ARG A 618 28.27 -11.74 26.13
N PHE A 619 27.31 -10.99 25.58
CA PHE A 619 26.06 -11.51 25.02
C PHE A 619 25.80 -11.09 23.56
N GLY A 620 26.53 -10.10 23.03
CA GLY A 620 26.42 -9.63 21.65
C GLY A 620 27.13 -10.49 20.62
N ARG A 621 26.69 -10.42 19.36
CA ARG A 621 27.31 -11.16 18.24
C ARG A 621 28.31 -10.30 17.47
N PRO A 622 29.37 -10.91 16.90
CA PRO A 622 30.22 -10.23 15.93
C PRO A 622 29.38 -9.66 14.76
N GLY A 623 29.45 -8.34 14.55
CA GLY A 623 28.73 -7.65 13.48
C GLY A 623 27.32 -7.17 13.83
N GLU A 624 26.85 -7.35 15.08
CA GLU A 624 25.64 -6.67 15.55
C GLU A 624 25.87 -5.15 15.66
N PRO A 625 24.85 -4.33 15.35
CA PRO A 625 24.95 -2.90 15.60
C PRO A 625 25.09 -2.67 17.12
N PRO A 626 25.78 -1.59 17.54
CA PRO A 626 25.97 -1.30 18.95
C PRO A 626 24.64 -1.29 19.71
N TRP A 627 24.57 -1.99 20.83
CA TRP A 627 23.31 -2.29 21.52
C TRP A 627 22.57 -1.02 21.98
N TRP A 628 23.30 0.05 22.28
CA TRP A 628 22.74 1.35 22.66
C TRP A 628 21.84 1.99 21.59
N ASN A 629 21.91 1.55 20.32
CA ASN A 629 20.99 2.02 19.27
C ASN A 629 19.54 1.59 19.49
N LEU A 630 19.31 0.54 20.28
CA LEU A 630 17.98 0.00 20.56
C LEU A 630 17.25 0.76 21.66
N PHE A 631 17.97 1.54 22.46
CA PHE A 631 17.44 2.23 23.62
C PHE A 631 17.04 3.68 23.25
N PRO A 632 15.83 4.13 23.61
CA PRO A 632 15.37 5.49 23.34
C PRO A 632 16.18 6.53 24.12
N ASN A 633 16.31 7.74 23.56
CA ASN A 633 16.83 8.88 24.32
C ASN A 633 15.84 9.28 25.42
N PRO A 634 16.31 9.66 26.63
CA PRO A 634 15.43 10.25 27.64
C PRO A 634 14.75 11.51 27.09
N ILE A 635 13.44 11.60 27.26
CA ILE A 635 12.60 12.70 26.76
C ILE A 635 12.72 13.87 27.74
N ALA A 636 13.03 15.08 27.24
CA ALA A 636 13.01 16.29 28.05
C ALA A 636 11.60 16.57 28.59
N PRO A 637 11.44 17.12 29.82
CA PRO A 637 10.16 17.23 30.54
C PRO A 637 9.04 17.94 29.75
N ASN A 638 9.40 18.78 28.77
CA ASN A 638 8.47 19.56 27.94
C ASN A 638 7.71 18.71 26.90
N ARG A 639 7.89 17.38 26.89
CA ARG A 639 7.27 16.42 25.96
C ARG A 639 6.77 15.13 26.63
N LEU A 640 6.50 15.15 27.93
CA LEU A 640 5.70 14.08 28.53
C LEU A 640 4.31 14.11 27.85
N GLN A 641 3.96 13.02 27.15
CA GLN A 641 2.62 12.88 26.58
C GLN A 641 1.63 12.85 27.75
N GLU A 642 0.68 13.80 27.80
CA GLU A 642 -0.37 13.87 28.81
C GLU A 642 -1.34 12.67 28.79
N GLN A 643 -1.15 11.69 27.91
CA GLN A 643 -1.98 10.48 27.85
C GLN A 643 -1.13 9.24 27.57
N LEU A 644 -1.11 8.32 28.53
CA LEU A 644 -0.75 6.92 28.29
C LEU A 644 -1.76 6.33 27.28
N PRO A 645 -1.34 5.44 26.37
CA PRO A 645 -2.26 4.80 25.42
C PRO A 645 -3.42 4.09 26.15
N GLU A 646 -4.66 4.31 25.70
CA GLU A 646 -5.92 3.83 26.30
C GLU A 646 -5.97 2.32 26.63
N GLY A 647 -5.06 1.51 26.07
CA GLY A 647 -4.96 0.07 26.35
C GLY A 647 -4.30 -0.31 27.67
N LEU A 648 -3.71 0.64 28.42
CA LEU A 648 -3.03 0.39 29.71
C LEU A 648 -3.82 0.87 30.94
N ASN A 649 -5.02 1.43 30.74
CA ASN A 649 -5.89 1.98 31.79
C ASN A 649 -6.98 1.00 32.29
N ARG A 650 -6.82 -0.31 32.10
CA ARG A 650 -7.79 -1.27 32.63
C ARG A 650 -7.43 -1.67 34.07
N PRO A 651 -8.38 -1.67 35.02
CA PRO A 651 -8.14 -2.18 36.36
C PRO A 651 -7.89 -3.70 36.35
N LEU A 652 -6.84 -4.12 37.06
CA LEU A 652 -6.40 -5.52 37.19
C LEU A 652 -7.49 -6.46 37.75
N GLU A 653 -8.43 -5.91 38.50
CA GLU A 653 -9.54 -6.60 39.15
C GLU A 653 -10.46 -7.32 38.14
N ASP A 654 -10.68 -6.71 36.96
CA ASP A 654 -11.51 -7.28 35.90
C ASP A 654 -10.82 -8.45 35.17
N PHE A 655 -9.49 -8.54 35.23
CA PHE A 655 -8.71 -9.59 34.56
C PHE A 655 -8.56 -10.84 35.43
N ILE A 656 -8.38 -10.66 36.75
CA ILE A 656 -8.25 -11.77 37.73
C ILE A 656 -9.58 -12.53 37.89
N ILE A 657 -10.72 -11.82 37.87
CA ILE A 657 -12.05 -12.45 37.96
C ILE A 657 -12.32 -13.37 36.76
N ASN A 658 -11.77 -13.04 35.59
CA ASN A 658 -12.03 -13.78 34.35
C ASN A 658 -10.99 -14.86 34.05
N ASN A 659 -9.85 -14.89 34.74
CA ASN A 659 -8.80 -15.90 34.57
C ASN A 659 -8.06 -16.16 35.89
N PRO A 660 -8.57 -17.03 36.78
CA PRO A 660 -7.82 -17.44 37.96
C PRO A 660 -6.57 -18.24 37.54
N PRO A 661 -5.42 -18.05 38.21
CA PRO A 661 -4.22 -18.80 37.89
C PRO A 661 -4.42 -20.29 38.21
N PHE A 662 -4.20 -21.13 37.20
CA PHE A 662 -4.14 -22.58 37.33
C PHE A 662 -3.09 -22.99 38.37
N ARG A 663 -3.42 -24.03 39.16
CA ARG A 663 -2.46 -24.84 39.93
C ARG A 663 -1.44 -25.51 39.02
#